data_AF-A0A820VE85-F1
#
_entry.id   AF-A0A820VE85-F1
#
_cell.length_a   1.000
_cell.length_b   1.000
_cell.length_c   1.000
_cell.angle_alpha   90.00
_cell.angle_beta   90.00
_cell.angle_gamma   90.00
#
_symmetry.space_group_name_H-M   'P 1'
#
loop_
_entity.id
_entity.type
_entity.pdbx_description
1 polymer ?
#
loop_
_entity_poly.entity_id
_entity_poly.type
_entity_poly.pdbx_seq_one_letter_code
_entity_poly.pdbx_strand_id
1 'polypeptide(L)'
;MNSDLELFLYPNENGYIGKLALNISNDNNINESLLSKSNVSTIVILDRSGSMGNSVPRFVNKILPDIFKSLNYSDTDIITLITFDSSPNKYTIPIQKLSSFTIKCQGQTFMAPGITMLTNFIRNELPKDCHALRLLTISDGEVHDQSEVQIAATQLTSLVKNDFLINSQAVRLFTSSSQPDTRAVSSLLQLNNTSNVNLLDLKTSLNDREISVTIASLFSNDSLNRHAVLKSEEKILKTTPWQISTQNTISLFPGENLFWLNKLPTETLTVGEKKVKIHMQEQLTVETYEKLLKTKIDYYINQLKILKIVNTVESQKEINDIMNYFQNIENSLLSNDKDVNILLNDSSLRARLQYLKNSIIRKKKSFVMRLSQIANDDKVSQLNSAQQAEYLRAIDNTSKNARGLARRAVTQGLDFNEILRKQIRTMAEHIHELNDIDDNDHLVSFFSQDTTLGGIRTVCQLVTDDMLDDVSANDILRMINIVGIACSGPIGEFPDPMTWRVNELYLGCYVSLSDVLTAFMQSKGQPLQTPATNKIITNVIPIIENERIAKFLQKYAPSLLEYTCSIGMRRLLADVAMTGGYTICAGVWKLVEDLNENKSELHLKTFDQLIKTYEIVVGNYFQHIMPYIKEQDDQLSYYIANNGTTNMISPFIKLYRENNPQKLQQIPKILRALYTYEIWQAIRKQYKNRDDSDIIAQKMLDQLIGLDLNKYKTLVKPLFENEPSLNEIKFHDQVHIDESYLDELFKTIYYVDNITLLPKYISSVINNNTNNIKDISSINDNSICETLNINYNIKAFKFYNIVQALLYTSKASRVDSDNEKMKIIDLVNKKAAKTMVQDYIRKRFENQYSSDLAIKGRSERTELAATLVQSIIQSQDHNEMIKLMREGLTRGKTQLAITNSSSLGFVELKDKLLNLNENIPRRLDIIKVFLLGRDYKNNDESVWNNGNVLFTPNLCDFEKIFVSLGYANEWEKLKAEYIKRNLHIYRDGFNRHGHGNTKPSYWAYGFMTLQLYKDNISPEIFKEYCEIHHNCCGVSQILGLLN
;
A
#
# COMPACT_ATOMS: atom_id res chain seq x y z
N MET A 1 -10.10 -34.96 -68.19
CA MET A 1 -9.25 -35.31 -67.04
C MET A 1 -10.01 -34.92 -65.79
N ASN A 2 -10.44 -35.89 -64.98
CA ASN A 2 -11.01 -35.62 -63.65
C ASN A 2 -9.87 -35.21 -62.73
N SER A 3 -9.70 -33.91 -62.50
CA SER A 3 -8.82 -33.43 -61.43
C SER A 3 -9.53 -33.71 -60.11
N ASP A 4 -9.15 -34.80 -59.45
CA ASP A 4 -9.56 -35.06 -58.06
C ASP A 4 -9.06 -33.92 -57.16
N LEU A 5 -9.82 -33.59 -56.12
CA LEU A 5 -9.43 -32.56 -55.15
C LEU A 5 -8.35 -33.13 -54.23
N GLU A 6 -7.26 -32.38 -54.00
CA GLU A 6 -6.15 -32.81 -53.16
C GLU A 6 -6.25 -32.22 -51.75
N LEU A 7 -6.17 -33.06 -50.72
CA LEU A 7 -6.11 -32.71 -49.30
C LEU A 7 -4.74 -33.10 -48.74
N PHE A 8 -4.00 -32.14 -48.20
CA PHE A 8 -2.74 -32.36 -47.51
C PHE A 8 -2.97 -32.44 -46.00
N LEU A 9 -2.54 -33.53 -45.35
CA LEU A 9 -2.67 -33.76 -43.92
C LEU A 9 -1.30 -33.68 -43.23
N TYR A 10 -1.19 -32.79 -42.25
CA TYR A 10 0.00 -32.61 -41.43
C TYR A 10 -0.23 -33.17 -40.03
N PRO A 11 0.61 -34.11 -39.53
CA PRO A 11 0.51 -34.62 -38.17
C PRO A 11 0.65 -33.51 -37.12
N ASN A 12 -0.20 -33.56 -36.08
CA ASN A 12 -0.19 -32.67 -34.91
C ASN A 12 -0.41 -33.50 -33.64
N GLU A 13 -0.02 -33.01 -32.46
CA GLU A 13 -0.10 -33.78 -31.19
C GLU A 13 -1.51 -34.32 -30.88
N ASN A 14 -2.54 -33.59 -31.31
CA ASN A 14 -3.95 -33.93 -31.08
C ASN A 14 -4.74 -34.26 -32.36
N GLY A 15 -4.06 -34.77 -33.40
CA GLY A 15 -4.70 -35.20 -34.65
C GLY A 15 -3.96 -34.72 -35.91
N TYR A 16 -4.68 -34.09 -36.84
CA TYR A 16 -4.13 -33.65 -38.12
C TYR A 16 -4.63 -32.26 -38.51
N ILE A 17 -3.78 -31.49 -39.20
CA ILE A 17 -4.16 -30.23 -39.86
C ILE A 17 -4.37 -30.54 -41.34
N GLY A 18 -5.57 -30.27 -41.85
CA GLY A 18 -5.93 -30.44 -43.26
C GLY A 18 -5.82 -29.14 -44.04
N LYS A 19 -5.14 -29.18 -45.19
CA LYS A 19 -5.08 -28.09 -46.18
C LYS A 19 -5.66 -28.55 -47.52
N LEU A 20 -6.69 -27.85 -48.00
CA LEU A 20 -7.36 -28.13 -49.27
C LEU A 20 -7.60 -26.82 -50.03
N ALA A 21 -7.17 -26.75 -51.29
CA ALA A 21 -7.35 -25.56 -52.13
C ALA A 21 -8.51 -25.76 -53.12
N LEU A 22 -9.48 -24.83 -53.10
CA LEU A 22 -10.54 -24.72 -54.11
C LEU A 22 -10.17 -23.66 -55.15
N ASN A 23 -9.54 -24.09 -56.24
CA ASN A 23 -9.17 -23.19 -57.33
C ASN A 23 -10.39 -22.90 -58.21
N ILE A 24 -10.92 -21.68 -58.11
CA ILE A 24 -11.91 -21.15 -59.04
C ILE A 24 -11.15 -20.28 -60.03
N SER A 25 -10.51 -20.89 -61.02
CA SER A 25 -10.02 -20.14 -62.18
C SER A 25 -11.18 -19.93 -63.15
N ASN A 26 -11.27 -18.74 -63.74
CA ASN A 26 -12.32 -18.36 -64.70
C ASN A 26 -12.37 -19.25 -65.96
N ASP A 27 -11.37 -20.10 -66.19
CA ASP A 27 -11.25 -20.94 -67.39
C ASP A 27 -11.73 -22.39 -67.23
N ASN A 28 -12.15 -22.83 -66.03
CA ASN A 28 -12.61 -24.20 -65.79
C ASN A 28 -14.03 -24.27 -65.21
N ASN A 29 -15.04 -24.45 -66.08
CA ASN A 29 -16.46 -24.71 -65.73
C ASN A 29 -16.68 -25.86 -64.72
N ILE A 30 -15.66 -26.70 -64.49
CA ILE A 30 -15.75 -27.91 -63.67
C ILE A 30 -15.96 -27.61 -62.18
N ASN A 31 -15.47 -26.48 -61.65
CA ASN A 31 -15.61 -26.15 -60.22
C ASN A 31 -16.83 -25.28 -59.90
N GLU A 32 -17.43 -24.60 -60.88
CA GLU A 32 -18.68 -23.86 -60.65
C GLU A 32 -19.85 -24.80 -60.31
N SER A 33 -19.87 -26.03 -60.85
CA SER A 33 -20.87 -27.05 -60.51
C SER A 33 -20.84 -27.54 -59.05
N LEU A 34 -19.72 -27.32 -58.34
CA LEU A 34 -19.54 -27.71 -56.94
C LEU A 34 -19.97 -26.63 -55.93
N LEU A 35 -20.20 -25.42 -56.41
CA LEU A 35 -20.54 -24.27 -55.59
C LEU A 35 -22.05 -24.14 -55.50
N SER A 36 -22.58 -24.25 -54.29
CA SER A 36 -23.98 -23.90 -54.05
C SER A 36 -24.12 -22.37 -53.99
N LYS A 37 -25.14 -21.83 -54.68
CA LYS A 37 -25.51 -20.43 -54.55
C LYS A 37 -26.36 -20.31 -53.29
N SER A 38 -25.78 -19.73 -52.25
CA SER A 38 -26.46 -19.47 -50.99
C SER A 38 -27.41 -18.28 -51.14
N ASN A 39 -28.56 -18.36 -50.46
CA ASN A 39 -29.41 -17.19 -50.26
C ASN A 39 -28.77 -16.34 -49.15
N VAL A 40 -28.29 -15.13 -49.50
CA VAL A 40 -27.56 -14.24 -48.60
C VAL A 40 -28.45 -13.06 -48.21
N SER A 41 -28.72 -12.91 -46.92
CA SER A 41 -29.44 -11.74 -46.39
C SER A 41 -28.47 -10.64 -45.98
N THR A 42 -28.74 -9.40 -46.40
CA THR A 42 -27.89 -8.23 -46.11
C THR A 42 -28.59 -7.27 -45.18
N ILE A 43 -27.97 -7.04 -44.03
CA ILE A 43 -28.53 -6.27 -42.92
C ILE A 43 -27.58 -5.12 -42.57
N VAL A 44 -28.11 -3.91 -42.58
CA VAL A 44 -27.40 -2.71 -42.14
C VAL A 44 -27.99 -2.26 -40.81
N ILE A 45 -27.15 -2.15 -39.78
CA ILE A 45 -27.51 -1.52 -38.52
C ILE A 45 -26.94 -0.11 -38.52
N LEU A 46 -27.81 0.89 -38.51
CA LEU A 46 -27.43 2.29 -38.65
C LEU A 46 -27.86 3.09 -37.42
N ASP A 47 -26.90 3.76 -36.81
CA ASP A 47 -27.16 4.80 -35.83
C ASP A 47 -27.86 5.98 -36.51
N ARG A 48 -29.04 6.34 -35.99
CA ARG A 48 -29.77 7.53 -36.44
C ARG A 48 -29.98 8.54 -35.31
N SER A 49 -29.20 8.46 -34.24
CA SER A 49 -29.23 9.39 -33.13
C SER A 49 -28.94 10.85 -33.56
N GLY A 50 -29.21 11.80 -32.67
CA GLY A 50 -28.96 13.22 -32.93
C GLY A 50 -27.52 13.55 -33.32
N SER A 51 -26.52 12.82 -32.79
CA SER A 51 -25.09 13.05 -33.04
C SER A 51 -24.68 12.75 -34.49
N MET A 52 -25.37 11.81 -35.15
CA MET A 52 -25.14 11.45 -36.54
C MET A 52 -25.56 12.55 -37.53
N GLY A 53 -26.47 13.45 -37.15
CA GLY A 53 -26.84 14.64 -37.92
C GLY A 53 -27.17 14.37 -39.40
N ASN A 54 -26.57 15.17 -40.29
CA ASN A 54 -26.71 15.03 -41.74
C ASN A 54 -26.03 13.77 -42.32
N SER A 55 -25.28 13.02 -41.51
CA SER A 55 -24.66 11.76 -41.95
C SER A 55 -25.69 10.67 -42.18
N VAL A 56 -26.81 10.66 -41.44
CA VAL A 56 -27.88 9.66 -41.59
C VAL A 56 -28.49 9.65 -43.01
N PRO A 57 -29.07 10.76 -43.52
CA PRO A 57 -29.60 10.79 -44.89
C PRO A 57 -28.50 10.63 -45.94
N ARG A 58 -27.27 11.08 -45.66
CA ARG A 58 -26.13 10.89 -46.56
C ARG A 58 -25.77 9.41 -46.73
N PHE A 59 -25.73 8.65 -45.63
CA PHE A 59 -25.44 7.22 -45.68
C PHE A 59 -26.54 6.45 -46.42
N VAL A 60 -27.80 6.71 -46.09
CA VAL A 60 -28.92 5.97 -46.68
C VAL A 60 -29.12 6.31 -48.16
N ASN A 61 -29.00 7.58 -48.55
CA ASN A 61 -29.43 8.01 -49.89
C ASN A 61 -28.30 8.06 -50.91
N LYS A 62 -27.04 8.07 -50.49
CA LYS A 62 -25.87 8.15 -51.40
C LYS A 62 -24.89 6.99 -51.21
N ILE A 63 -24.42 6.77 -49.98
CA ILE A 63 -23.32 5.83 -49.72
C ILE A 63 -23.77 4.38 -49.83
N LEU A 64 -24.85 3.97 -49.16
CA LEU A 64 -25.36 2.59 -49.21
C LEU A 64 -25.70 2.13 -50.64
N PRO A 65 -26.41 2.91 -51.49
CA PRO A 65 -26.63 2.56 -52.88
C PRO A 65 -25.33 2.27 -53.65
N ASP A 66 -24.31 3.11 -53.47
CA ASP A 66 -23.01 2.97 -54.14
C ASP A 66 -22.22 1.75 -53.63
N ILE A 67 -22.32 1.42 -52.34
CA ILE A 67 -21.74 0.19 -51.76
C ILE A 67 -22.36 -1.03 -52.43
N PHE A 68 -23.68 -1.12 -52.46
CA PHE A 68 -24.37 -2.30 -52.98
C PHE A 68 -24.15 -2.46 -54.50
N LYS A 69 -24.11 -1.36 -55.24
CA LYS A 69 -23.76 -1.38 -56.66
C LYS A 69 -22.33 -1.90 -56.89
N SER A 70 -21.39 -1.51 -56.02
CA SER A 70 -19.99 -1.98 -56.05
C SER A 70 -19.86 -3.46 -55.67
N LEU A 71 -20.82 -4.01 -54.92
CA LEU A 71 -20.92 -5.42 -54.57
C LEU A 71 -21.75 -6.26 -55.56
N ASN A 72 -22.09 -5.70 -56.72
CA ASN A 72 -22.89 -6.33 -57.78
C ASN A 72 -24.32 -6.74 -57.37
N TYR A 73 -24.94 -6.02 -56.45
CA TYR A 73 -26.37 -6.21 -56.17
C TYR A 73 -27.22 -5.66 -57.32
N SER A 74 -28.37 -6.30 -57.55
CA SER A 74 -29.39 -5.81 -58.48
C SER A 74 -30.21 -4.68 -57.85
N ASP A 75 -30.73 -3.75 -58.65
CA ASP A 75 -31.58 -2.65 -58.18
C ASP A 75 -32.86 -3.12 -57.45
N THR A 76 -33.27 -4.37 -57.71
CA THR A 76 -34.42 -5.03 -57.10
C THR A 76 -34.09 -5.80 -55.82
N ASP A 77 -32.80 -6.00 -55.50
CA ASP A 77 -32.41 -6.74 -54.31
C ASP A 77 -32.89 -6.00 -53.05
N ILE A 78 -33.35 -6.77 -52.08
CA ILE A 78 -33.94 -6.27 -50.85
C ILE A 78 -32.85 -6.22 -49.78
N ILE A 79 -32.70 -5.07 -49.14
CA ILE A 79 -31.85 -4.91 -47.96
C ILE A 79 -32.69 -4.64 -46.71
N THR A 80 -32.21 -5.11 -45.57
CA THR A 80 -32.83 -4.82 -44.27
C THR A 80 -32.03 -3.75 -43.56
N LEU A 81 -32.65 -2.60 -43.30
CA LEU A 81 -32.07 -1.49 -42.55
C LEU A 81 -32.69 -1.45 -41.16
N ILE A 82 -31.90 -1.75 -40.13
CA ILE A 82 -32.29 -1.61 -38.72
C ILE A 82 -31.64 -0.33 -38.20
N THR A 83 -32.45 0.63 -37.80
CA THR A 83 -31.95 1.89 -37.24
C THR A 83 -32.19 1.92 -35.74
N PHE A 84 -31.25 2.48 -34.99
CA PHE A 84 -31.40 2.67 -33.55
C PHE A 84 -31.22 4.13 -33.14
N ASP A 85 -32.06 4.55 -32.20
CA ASP A 85 -32.01 5.83 -31.52
C ASP A 85 -32.61 5.68 -30.10
N SER A 86 -33.60 6.48 -29.71
CA SER A 86 -34.45 6.21 -28.55
C SER A 86 -35.36 4.97 -28.72
N SER A 87 -35.59 4.52 -29.95
CA SER A 87 -36.44 3.38 -30.32
C SER A 87 -35.96 2.69 -31.61
N PRO A 88 -35.82 1.36 -31.65
CA PRO A 88 -35.35 0.68 -32.84
C PRO A 88 -36.44 0.67 -33.92
N ASN A 89 -36.06 0.79 -35.19
CA ASN A 89 -36.96 0.66 -36.32
C ASN A 89 -36.31 -0.21 -37.40
N LYS A 90 -37.11 -1.04 -38.07
CA LYS A 90 -36.67 -1.92 -39.15
C LYS A 90 -37.38 -1.54 -40.44
N TYR A 91 -36.61 -1.42 -41.51
CA TYR A 91 -37.09 -1.17 -42.86
C TYR A 91 -36.58 -2.25 -43.80
N THR A 92 -37.44 -2.71 -44.71
CA THR A 92 -37.08 -3.66 -45.76
C THR A 92 -37.26 -2.95 -47.10
N ILE A 93 -36.15 -2.59 -47.73
CA ILE A 93 -36.13 -1.60 -48.82
C ILE A 93 -35.39 -2.19 -50.02
N PRO A 94 -35.98 -2.18 -51.24
CA PRO A 94 -35.24 -2.45 -52.48
C PRO A 94 -34.18 -1.36 -52.73
N ILE A 95 -33.01 -1.73 -53.23
CA ILE A 95 -31.87 -0.81 -53.41
C ILE A 95 -32.26 0.46 -54.19
N GLN A 96 -33.04 0.34 -55.27
CA GLN A 96 -33.49 1.49 -56.07
C GLN A 96 -34.27 2.55 -55.28
N LYS A 97 -34.91 2.18 -54.16
CA LYS A 97 -35.71 3.10 -53.34
C LYS A 97 -34.87 3.86 -52.30
N LEU A 98 -33.64 3.43 -52.02
CA LEU A 98 -32.77 4.02 -50.99
C LEU A 98 -32.43 5.49 -51.28
N SER A 99 -32.15 5.84 -52.54
CA SER A 99 -31.81 7.22 -52.94
C SER A 99 -32.92 8.23 -52.66
N SER A 100 -34.18 7.78 -52.70
CA SER A 100 -35.38 8.57 -52.42
C SER A 100 -35.95 8.36 -51.01
N PHE A 101 -35.31 7.52 -50.18
CA PHE A 101 -35.82 7.18 -48.86
C PHE A 101 -35.70 8.39 -47.92
N THR A 102 -36.80 8.73 -47.24
CA THR A 102 -36.81 9.88 -46.32
C THR A 102 -36.49 9.41 -44.91
N ILE A 103 -35.29 9.72 -44.43
CA ILE A 103 -34.84 9.43 -43.08
C ILE A 103 -34.09 10.64 -42.49
N LYS A 104 -34.26 10.89 -41.19
CA LYS A 104 -33.62 11.98 -40.46
C LYS A 104 -32.97 11.44 -39.18
N CYS A 105 -31.99 12.16 -38.66
CA CYS A 105 -31.46 11.94 -37.32
C CYS A 105 -32.50 12.34 -36.26
N GLN A 106 -32.60 11.61 -35.15
CA GLN A 106 -33.46 11.93 -34.02
C GLN A 106 -33.06 11.13 -32.78
N GLY A 107 -33.48 11.57 -31.58
CA GLY A 107 -33.37 10.80 -30.34
C GLY A 107 -31.95 10.63 -29.79
N GLN A 108 -31.86 9.81 -28.73
CA GLN A 108 -30.62 9.37 -28.06
C GLN A 108 -30.04 8.14 -28.75
N THR A 109 -28.94 7.58 -28.25
CA THR A 109 -28.20 6.48 -28.89
C THR A 109 -28.32 5.19 -28.06
N PHE A 110 -29.47 4.51 -28.12
CA PHE A 110 -29.67 3.20 -27.48
C PHE A 110 -29.60 2.07 -28.50
N MET A 111 -28.52 1.30 -28.46
CA MET A 111 -28.20 0.26 -29.45
C MET A 111 -28.74 -1.12 -29.07
N ALA A 112 -28.90 -1.45 -27.78
CA ALA A 112 -29.38 -2.76 -27.33
C ALA A 112 -30.79 -3.11 -27.85
N PRO A 113 -31.75 -2.17 -27.92
CA PRO A 113 -33.03 -2.40 -28.58
C PRO A 113 -32.89 -2.75 -30.08
N GLY A 114 -31.91 -2.15 -30.77
CA GLY A 114 -31.59 -2.45 -32.17
C GLY A 114 -31.09 -3.88 -32.35
N ILE A 115 -30.22 -4.34 -31.44
CA ILE A 115 -29.75 -5.74 -31.42
C ILE A 115 -30.90 -6.71 -31.13
N THR A 116 -31.81 -6.35 -30.22
CA THR A 116 -33.00 -7.16 -29.93
C THR A 116 -33.91 -7.30 -31.16
N MET A 117 -34.08 -6.21 -31.92
CA MET A 117 -34.82 -6.23 -33.18
C MET A 117 -34.14 -7.09 -34.24
N LEU A 118 -32.79 -7.05 -34.31
CA LEU A 118 -32.01 -7.94 -35.17
C LEU A 118 -32.24 -9.42 -34.80
N THR A 119 -32.20 -9.76 -33.51
CA THR A 119 -32.46 -11.11 -33.02
C THR A 119 -33.84 -11.61 -33.44
N ASN A 120 -34.87 -10.77 -33.30
CA ASN A 120 -36.24 -11.12 -33.70
C ASN A 120 -36.36 -11.31 -35.21
N PHE A 121 -35.72 -10.46 -36.01
CA PHE A 121 -35.70 -10.57 -37.46
C PHE A 121 -35.06 -11.88 -37.92
N ILE A 122 -33.88 -12.22 -37.39
CA ILE A 122 -33.16 -13.46 -37.76
C ILE A 122 -33.99 -14.70 -37.39
N ARG A 123 -34.69 -14.71 -36.25
CA ARG A 123 -35.44 -15.88 -35.79
C ARG A 123 -36.76 -16.09 -36.50
N ASN A 124 -37.51 -15.01 -36.74
CA ASN A 124 -38.93 -15.11 -37.07
C ASN A 124 -39.25 -14.72 -38.52
N GLU A 125 -38.37 -13.96 -39.17
CA GLU A 125 -38.68 -13.31 -40.46
C GLU A 125 -37.70 -13.67 -41.59
N LEU A 126 -36.53 -14.22 -41.24
CA LEU A 126 -35.56 -14.65 -42.24
C LEU A 126 -36.10 -15.87 -43.02
N PRO A 127 -35.91 -15.94 -44.35
CA PRO A 127 -36.27 -17.14 -45.13
C PRO A 127 -35.57 -18.39 -44.59
N LYS A 128 -36.29 -19.52 -44.53
CA LYS A 128 -35.78 -20.78 -43.97
C LYS A 128 -34.58 -21.37 -44.73
N ASP A 129 -34.41 -20.98 -45.99
CA ASP A 129 -33.32 -21.35 -46.89
C ASP A 129 -32.12 -20.39 -46.84
N CYS A 130 -32.21 -19.30 -46.06
CA CYS A 130 -31.13 -18.35 -45.89
C CYS A 130 -30.18 -18.83 -44.78
N HIS A 131 -28.96 -19.18 -45.18
CA HIS A 131 -27.90 -19.67 -44.28
C HIS A 131 -26.69 -18.75 -44.21
N ALA A 132 -26.73 -17.59 -44.87
CA ALA A 132 -25.63 -16.65 -44.94
C ALA A 132 -26.10 -15.20 -44.70
N LEU A 133 -25.34 -14.47 -43.88
CA LEU A 133 -25.65 -13.11 -43.43
C LEU A 133 -24.48 -12.16 -43.68
N ARG A 134 -24.76 -11.01 -44.28
CA ARG A 134 -23.87 -9.84 -44.29
C ARG A 134 -24.40 -8.81 -43.32
N LEU A 135 -23.60 -8.48 -42.29
CA LEU A 135 -23.96 -7.49 -41.29
C LEU A 135 -23.00 -6.31 -41.34
N LEU A 136 -23.54 -5.11 -41.52
CA LEU A 136 -22.80 -3.85 -41.49
C LEU A 136 -23.34 -2.95 -40.39
N THR A 137 -22.54 -2.70 -39.35
CA THR A 137 -22.90 -1.78 -38.26
C THR A 137 -22.22 -0.43 -38.46
N ILE A 138 -22.96 0.67 -38.41
CA ILE A 138 -22.44 2.03 -38.59
C ILE A 138 -22.92 2.89 -37.42
N SER A 139 -21.99 3.49 -36.68
CA SER A 139 -22.27 4.40 -35.57
C SER A 139 -21.11 5.37 -35.34
N ASP A 140 -21.40 6.52 -34.74
CA ASP A 140 -20.40 7.44 -34.23
C ASP A 140 -19.99 7.16 -32.78
N GLY A 141 -20.43 6.04 -32.20
CA GLY A 141 -19.91 5.51 -30.94
C GLY A 141 -20.39 6.19 -29.66
N GLU A 142 -21.35 7.13 -29.69
CA GLU A 142 -21.93 7.74 -28.48
C GLU A 142 -23.04 6.87 -27.85
N VAL A 143 -22.79 5.57 -27.63
CA VAL A 143 -23.81 4.61 -27.16
C VAL A 143 -24.07 4.72 -25.66
N HIS A 144 -25.34 4.92 -25.27
CA HIS A 144 -25.76 5.19 -23.90
C HIS A 144 -26.04 3.92 -23.07
N ASP A 145 -26.34 2.78 -23.70
CA ASP A 145 -26.72 1.49 -23.09
C ASP A 145 -25.67 0.39 -23.30
N GLN A 146 -24.41 0.71 -23.01
CA GLN A 146 -23.26 -0.14 -23.36
C GLN A 146 -23.30 -1.53 -22.71
N SER A 147 -23.69 -1.60 -21.44
CA SER A 147 -23.76 -2.86 -20.69
C SER A 147 -24.84 -3.78 -21.27
N GLU A 148 -25.99 -3.21 -21.62
CA GLU A 148 -27.13 -3.89 -22.22
C GLU A 148 -26.80 -4.35 -23.65
N VAL A 149 -26.04 -3.56 -24.41
CA VAL A 149 -25.54 -3.93 -25.74
C VAL A 149 -24.68 -5.19 -25.68
N GLN A 150 -23.77 -5.27 -24.71
CA GLN A 150 -22.93 -6.45 -24.53
C GLN A 150 -23.78 -7.69 -24.24
N ILE A 151 -24.73 -7.58 -23.32
CA ILE A 151 -25.65 -8.69 -22.97
C ILE A 151 -26.44 -9.13 -24.21
N ALA A 152 -27.05 -8.18 -24.94
CA ALA A 152 -27.85 -8.47 -26.12
C ALA A 152 -27.01 -9.10 -27.24
N ALA A 153 -25.79 -8.61 -27.47
CA ALA A 153 -24.89 -9.14 -28.49
C ALA A 153 -24.41 -10.56 -28.17
N THR A 154 -24.06 -10.85 -26.91
CA THR A 154 -23.68 -12.20 -26.47
C THR A 154 -24.84 -13.19 -26.57
N GLN A 155 -26.05 -12.77 -26.18
CA GLN A 155 -27.26 -13.57 -26.37
C GLN A 155 -27.51 -13.87 -27.85
N LEU A 156 -27.39 -12.87 -28.73
CA LEU A 156 -27.50 -13.08 -30.16
C LEU A 156 -26.44 -14.06 -30.68
N THR A 157 -25.18 -13.91 -30.25
CA THR A 157 -24.06 -14.75 -30.69
C THR A 157 -24.27 -16.23 -30.39
N SER A 158 -24.72 -16.55 -29.18
CA SER A 158 -25.01 -17.94 -28.81
C SER A 158 -26.16 -18.55 -29.61
N LEU A 159 -27.07 -17.72 -30.13
CA LEU A 159 -28.21 -18.15 -30.94
C LEU A 159 -27.88 -18.34 -32.43
N VAL A 160 -26.96 -17.57 -33.01
CA VAL A 160 -26.78 -17.54 -34.49
C VAL A 160 -25.44 -18.05 -35.00
N LYS A 161 -24.37 -18.04 -34.20
CA LYS A 161 -23.00 -18.31 -34.68
C LYS A 161 -22.80 -19.73 -35.24
N ASN A 162 -23.63 -20.68 -34.82
CA ASN A 162 -23.56 -22.08 -35.28
C ASN A 162 -24.47 -22.39 -36.48
N ASP A 163 -25.51 -21.58 -36.70
CA ASP A 163 -26.56 -21.87 -37.69
C ASP A 163 -26.38 -21.08 -39.00
N PHE A 164 -25.57 -20.01 -38.97
CA PHE A 164 -25.37 -19.11 -40.11
C PHE A 164 -23.89 -18.87 -40.42
N LEU A 165 -23.58 -18.66 -41.70
CA LEU A 165 -22.32 -18.08 -42.16
C LEU A 165 -22.45 -16.55 -42.11
N ILE A 166 -21.73 -15.89 -41.20
CA ILE A 166 -21.90 -14.47 -40.91
C ILE A 166 -20.61 -13.72 -41.21
N ASN A 167 -20.68 -12.77 -42.14
CA ASN A 167 -19.68 -11.71 -42.30
C ASN A 167 -20.17 -10.44 -41.60
N SER A 168 -19.70 -10.21 -40.37
CA SER A 168 -20.03 -9.04 -39.57
C SER A 168 -18.89 -8.03 -39.59
N GLN A 169 -19.21 -6.79 -39.99
CA GLN A 169 -18.28 -5.68 -40.14
C GLN A 169 -18.86 -4.44 -39.46
N ALA A 170 -17.97 -3.57 -38.98
CA ALA A 170 -18.38 -2.35 -38.29
C ALA A 170 -17.58 -1.13 -38.74
N VAL A 171 -18.27 0.00 -38.79
CA VAL A 171 -17.73 1.31 -39.17
C VAL A 171 -17.98 2.26 -38.03
N ARG A 172 -16.90 2.85 -37.54
CA ARG A 172 -16.91 3.93 -36.56
C ARG A 172 -16.73 5.25 -37.29
N LEU A 173 -17.76 6.09 -37.21
CA LEU A 173 -17.83 7.35 -37.95
C LEU A 173 -17.42 8.52 -37.05
N PHE A 174 -16.41 9.28 -37.45
CA PHE A 174 -15.99 10.48 -36.71
C PHE A 174 -16.82 11.69 -37.16
N THR A 175 -17.88 11.99 -36.41
CA THR A 175 -18.80 13.12 -36.61
C THR A 175 -18.34 14.41 -35.91
N SER A 176 -17.47 14.31 -34.89
CA SER A 176 -16.86 15.43 -34.15
C SER A 176 -15.43 15.11 -33.66
N SER A 177 -14.83 15.98 -32.83
CA SER A 177 -13.49 15.78 -32.23
C SER A 177 -13.46 14.90 -30.98
N SER A 178 -14.60 14.42 -30.48
CA SER A 178 -14.66 13.44 -29.38
C SER A 178 -14.21 12.04 -29.85
N GLN A 179 -13.60 11.25 -28.97
CA GLN A 179 -13.24 9.87 -29.28
C GLN A 179 -14.48 8.96 -29.16
N PRO A 180 -14.92 8.33 -30.26
CA PRO A 180 -16.10 7.46 -30.28
C PRO A 180 -15.87 6.13 -29.54
N ASP A 181 -16.85 5.67 -28.74
CA ASP A 181 -16.73 4.45 -27.94
C ASP A 181 -16.63 3.20 -28.81
N THR A 182 -15.60 2.40 -28.56
CA THR A 182 -15.22 1.23 -29.36
C THR A 182 -15.97 -0.03 -28.91
N ARG A 183 -16.42 -0.11 -27.65
CA ARG A 183 -16.92 -1.37 -27.07
C ARG A 183 -18.29 -1.77 -27.59
N ALA A 184 -19.23 -0.84 -27.63
CA ALA A 184 -20.59 -1.11 -28.09
C ALA A 184 -20.63 -1.50 -29.58
N VAL A 185 -19.93 -0.75 -30.44
CA VAL A 185 -19.86 -1.00 -31.88
C VAL A 185 -19.13 -2.31 -32.20
N SER A 186 -18.07 -2.64 -31.45
CA SER A 186 -17.32 -3.89 -31.62
C SER A 186 -18.07 -5.14 -31.14
N SER A 187 -19.12 -4.98 -30.32
CA SER A 187 -19.85 -6.11 -29.76
C SER A 187 -20.50 -7.01 -30.83
N LEU A 188 -20.91 -6.46 -31.97
CA LEU A 188 -21.50 -7.23 -33.08
C LEU A 188 -20.46 -7.89 -33.98
N LEU A 189 -19.20 -7.51 -33.86
CA LEU A 189 -18.12 -8.14 -34.61
C LEU A 189 -17.85 -9.58 -34.15
N GLN A 190 -18.21 -9.91 -32.91
CA GLN A 190 -18.10 -11.27 -32.36
C GLN A 190 -18.97 -12.31 -33.11
N LEU A 191 -19.96 -11.84 -33.89
CA LEU A 191 -20.81 -12.67 -34.73
C LEU A 191 -20.08 -13.18 -35.97
N ASN A 192 -19.00 -12.52 -36.41
CA ASN A 192 -18.29 -12.91 -37.63
C ASN A 192 -17.65 -14.29 -37.47
N ASN A 193 -17.93 -15.20 -38.41
CA ASN A 193 -17.35 -16.54 -38.43
C ASN A 193 -16.80 -16.94 -39.81
N THR A 194 -16.82 -16.04 -40.80
CA THR A 194 -16.36 -16.34 -42.18
C THR A 194 -15.14 -15.56 -42.65
N SER A 195 -14.95 -14.32 -42.18
CA SER A 195 -13.94 -13.40 -42.73
C SER A 195 -13.08 -12.77 -41.64
N ASN A 196 -12.04 -12.04 -42.06
CA ASN A 196 -11.34 -11.13 -41.15
C ASN A 196 -12.28 -10.02 -40.71
N VAL A 197 -12.37 -9.84 -39.41
CA VAL A 197 -13.14 -8.78 -38.81
C VAL A 197 -12.40 -7.46 -38.97
N ASN A 198 -13.07 -6.43 -39.49
CA ASN A 198 -12.55 -5.07 -39.54
C ASN A 198 -13.48 -4.11 -38.80
N LEU A 199 -12.90 -3.32 -37.89
CA LEU A 199 -13.50 -2.09 -37.39
C LEU A 199 -12.87 -0.93 -38.17
N LEU A 200 -13.61 -0.33 -39.09
CA LEU A 200 -13.10 0.78 -39.91
C LEU A 200 -13.39 2.12 -39.25
N ASP A 201 -12.35 2.94 -39.12
CA ASP A 201 -12.46 4.33 -38.70
C ASP A 201 -12.57 5.24 -39.92
N LEU A 202 -13.73 5.89 -40.09
CA LEU A 202 -13.99 6.79 -41.21
C LEU A 202 -14.31 8.20 -40.73
N LYS A 203 -13.70 9.20 -41.36
CA LYS A 203 -14.05 10.61 -41.11
C LYS A 203 -15.23 11.01 -41.96
N THR A 204 -16.19 11.72 -41.37
CA THR A 204 -17.32 12.31 -42.11
C THR A 204 -16.88 13.28 -43.21
N SER A 205 -15.67 13.83 -43.16
CA SER A 205 -15.14 14.73 -44.19
C SER A 205 -14.72 14.05 -45.50
N LEU A 206 -14.58 12.73 -45.54
CA LEU A 206 -14.22 12.00 -46.77
C LEU A 206 -15.34 12.10 -47.81
N ASN A 207 -15.00 11.95 -49.10
CA ASN A 207 -16.03 12.00 -50.16
C ASN A 207 -16.85 10.69 -50.21
N ASP A 208 -18.08 10.78 -50.77
CA ASP A 208 -19.03 9.65 -50.76
C ASP A 208 -18.46 8.40 -51.45
N ARG A 209 -17.73 8.59 -52.56
CA ARG A 209 -17.17 7.49 -53.35
C ARG A 209 -16.05 6.75 -52.60
N GLU A 210 -15.17 7.47 -51.91
CA GLU A 210 -14.13 6.88 -51.07
C GLU A 210 -14.74 6.04 -49.96
N ILE A 211 -15.72 6.58 -49.24
CA ILE A 211 -16.42 5.85 -48.17
C ILE A 211 -17.06 4.57 -48.72
N SER A 212 -17.78 4.67 -49.86
CA SER A 212 -18.46 3.52 -50.47
C SER A 212 -17.48 2.44 -50.92
N VAL A 213 -16.37 2.80 -51.57
CA VAL A 213 -15.35 1.84 -52.02
C VAL A 213 -14.68 1.15 -50.83
N THR A 214 -14.33 1.90 -49.79
CA THR A 214 -13.70 1.33 -48.58
C THR A 214 -14.65 0.36 -47.88
N ILE A 215 -15.92 0.72 -47.67
CA ILE A 215 -16.88 -0.19 -47.03
C ILE A 215 -17.17 -1.42 -47.93
N ALA A 216 -17.33 -1.23 -49.24
CA ALA A 216 -17.55 -2.34 -50.17
C ALA A 216 -16.37 -3.35 -50.16
N SER A 217 -15.14 -2.88 -49.98
CA SER A 217 -13.96 -3.76 -49.91
C SER A 217 -13.99 -4.74 -48.73
N LEU A 218 -14.78 -4.47 -47.68
CA LEU A 218 -14.96 -5.38 -46.55
C LEU A 218 -15.77 -6.64 -46.91
N PHE A 219 -16.55 -6.58 -48.00
CA PHE A 219 -17.46 -7.66 -48.43
C PHE A 219 -17.09 -8.26 -49.80
N SER A 220 -16.18 -7.63 -50.55
CA SER A 220 -15.87 -8.03 -51.94
C SER A 220 -15.31 -9.45 -52.09
N ASN A 221 -14.70 -10.01 -51.04
CA ASN A 221 -14.08 -11.35 -51.03
C ASN A 221 -14.65 -12.29 -49.97
N ASP A 222 -15.83 -11.99 -49.42
CA ASP A 222 -16.36 -12.77 -48.29
C ASP A 222 -16.84 -14.17 -48.66
N SER A 223 -16.91 -14.47 -49.96
CA SER A 223 -17.27 -15.77 -50.51
C SER A 223 -18.61 -16.33 -50.03
N LEU A 224 -19.43 -15.50 -49.36
CA LEU A 224 -20.70 -15.95 -48.79
C LEU A 224 -21.64 -16.45 -49.87
N ASN A 225 -21.58 -15.86 -51.06
CA ASN A 225 -22.40 -16.19 -52.23
C ASN A 225 -22.06 -17.52 -52.90
N ARG A 226 -20.90 -18.12 -52.60
CA ARG A 226 -20.38 -19.32 -53.28
C ARG A 226 -19.54 -20.16 -52.31
N HIS A 227 -20.10 -21.26 -51.82
CA HIS A 227 -19.38 -22.22 -50.97
C HIS A 227 -19.61 -23.66 -51.42
N ALA A 228 -18.63 -24.52 -51.13
CA ALA A 228 -18.74 -25.96 -51.27
C ALA A 228 -18.76 -26.61 -49.87
N VAL A 229 -19.22 -27.85 -49.76
CA VAL A 229 -19.25 -28.58 -48.48
C VAL A 229 -18.39 -29.84 -48.59
N LEU A 230 -17.36 -29.93 -47.77
CA LEU A 230 -16.62 -31.17 -47.55
C LEU A 230 -17.40 -32.06 -46.60
N LYS A 231 -17.72 -33.27 -47.03
CA LYS A 231 -18.44 -34.28 -46.26
C LYS A 231 -17.52 -35.44 -45.88
N SER A 232 -17.71 -35.93 -44.67
CA SER A 232 -17.19 -37.17 -44.13
C SER A 232 -18.36 -37.99 -43.60
N GLU A 233 -18.30 -39.30 -43.79
CA GLU A 233 -19.29 -40.23 -43.24
C GLU A 233 -19.17 -40.32 -41.70
N GLU A 234 -17.96 -40.11 -41.17
CA GLU A 234 -17.67 -40.04 -39.74
C GLU A 234 -17.54 -38.61 -39.21
N LYS A 235 -17.85 -38.42 -37.93
CA LYS A 235 -17.63 -37.15 -37.22
C LYS A 235 -16.15 -36.99 -36.92
N ILE A 236 -15.36 -36.50 -37.88
CA ILE A 236 -13.91 -36.28 -37.72
C ILE A 236 -13.46 -34.84 -37.97
N LEU A 237 -14.29 -34.01 -38.61
CA LEU A 237 -13.91 -32.66 -39.03
C LEU A 237 -14.12 -31.64 -37.90
N LYS A 238 -13.20 -30.69 -37.78
CA LYS A 238 -13.27 -29.55 -36.85
C LYS A 238 -12.91 -28.25 -37.55
N THR A 239 -13.64 -27.18 -37.26
CA THR A 239 -13.35 -25.83 -37.78
C THR A 239 -12.24 -25.14 -36.98
N THR A 240 -12.12 -25.45 -35.68
CA THR A 240 -11.04 -25.00 -34.80
C THR A 240 -10.47 -26.18 -34.01
N PRO A 241 -9.20 -26.12 -33.58
CA PRO A 241 -8.57 -27.27 -32.93
C PRO A 241 -9.12 -27.57 -31.52
N TRP A 242 -9.55 -26.55 -30.78
CA TRP A 242 -10.13 -26.67 -29.43
C TRP A 242 -11.62 -27.04 -29.44
N GLN A 243 -12.24 -27.23 -30.61
CA GLN A 243 -13.64 -27.67 -30.68
C GLN A 243 -13.78 -29.11 -30.14
N ILE A 244 -14.69 -29.30 -29.19
CA ILE A 244 -14.94 -30.61 -28.54
C ILE A 244 -15.73 -31.53 -29.47
N SER A 245 -16.77 -31.00 -30.12
CA SER A 245 -17.62 -31.75 -31.05
C SER A 245 -17.01 -31.81 -32.45
N THR A 246 -16.87 -33.01 -32.99
CA THR A 246 -16.55 -33.21 -34.41
C THR A 246 -17.80 -33.21 -35.28
N GLN A 247 -17.63 -32.79 -36.53
CA GLN A 247 -18.69 -32.65 -37.53
C GLN A 247 -18.48 -33.61 -38.70
N ASN A 248 -19.57 -33.95 -39.39
CA ASN A 248 -19.53 -34.70 -40.65
C ASN A 248 -19.30 -33.77 -41.85
N THR A 249 -19.41 -32.46 -41.67
CA THR A 249 -19.37 -31.51 -42.78
C THR A 249 -18.63 -30.24 -42.38
N ILE A 250 -17.87 -29.66 -43.31
CA ILE A 250 -17.31 -28.31 -43.17
C ILE A 250 -17.46 -27.53 -44.46
N SER A 251 -17.78 -26.24 -44.35
CA SER A 251 -17.86 -25.34 -45.51
C SER A 251 -16.46 -25.01 -46.01
N LEU A 252 -16.28 -25.12 -47.32
CA LEU A 252 -15.07 -24.76 -48.04
C LEU A 252 -15.35 -23.52 -48.89
N PHE A 253 -14.43 -22.56 -48.82
CA PHE A 253 -14.48 -21.30 -49.56
C PHE A 253 -13.48 -21.33 -50.74
N PRO A 254 -13.69 -20.49 -51.77
CA PRO A 254 -12.70 -20.25 -52.81
C PRO A 254 -11.30 -19.99 -52.22
N GLY A 255 -10.26 -20.63 -52.76
CA GLY A 255 -8.89 -20.51 -52.27
C GLY A 255 -8.49 -21.57 -51.26
N GLU A 256 -7.53 -21.24 -50.39
CA GLU A 256 -6.96 -22.19 -49.42
C GLU A 256 -7.85 -22.34 -48.18
N ASN A 257 -8.23 -23.57 -47.87
CA ASN A 257 -9.00 -23.93 -46.68
C ASN A 257 -8.12 -24.72 -45.71
N LEU A 258 -8.12 -24.30 -44.45
CA LEU A 258 -7.42 -24.96 -43.35
C LEU A 258 -8.43 -25.38 -42.28
N PHE A 259 -8.37 -26.65 -41.90
CA PHE A 259 -9.25 -27.26 -40.90
C PHE A 259 -8.52 -28.35 -40.11
N TRP A 260 -9.16 -28.91 -39.08
CA TRP A 260 -8.55 -29.92 -38.21
C TRP A 260 -9.32 -31.24 -38.27
N LEU A 261 -8.59 -32.33 -38.09
CA LEU A 261 -9.16 -33.68 -37.95
C LEU A 261 -8.65 -34.29 -36.64
N ASN A 262 -9.54 -34.93 -35.87
CA ASN A 262 -9.15 -35.62 -34.63
C ASN A 262 -8.46 -36.97 -34.89
N LYS A 263 -8.72 -37.59 -36.04
CA LYS A 263 -8.11 -38.85 -36.48
C LYS A 263 -8.04 -38.91 -38.01
N LEU A 264 -7.30 -39.87 -38.55
CA LEU A 264 -7.28 -40.12 -39.99
C LEU A 264 -8.67 -40.57 -40.46
N PRO A 265 -9.16 -40.06 -41.61
CA PRO A 265 -10.35 -40.59 -42.25
C PRO A 265 -10.13 -42.05 -42.67
N THR A 266 -10.98 -42.93 -42.17
CA THR A 266 -11.11 -44.36 -42.55
C THR A 266 -11.84 -44.52 -43.89
N GLU A 267 -12.72 -43.58 -44.22
CA GLU A 267 -13.58 -43.56 -45.40
C GLU A 267 -13.31 -42.36 -46.32
N THR A 268 -13.93 -42.35 -47.51
CA THR A 268 -13.60 -41.35 -48.53
C THR A 268 -14.23 -40.00 -48.23
N LEU A 269 -13.42 -38.94 -48.10
CA LEU A 269 -13.91 -37.57 -48.01
C LEU A 269 -14.46 -37.11 -49.38
N THR A 270 -15.57 -36.38 -49.40
CA THR A 270 -16.21 -35.92 -50.64
C THR A 270 -16.56 -34.44 -50.62
N VAL A 271 -16.51 -33.78 -51.79
CA VAL A 271 -17.03 -32.43 -52.01
C VAL A 271 -18.03 -32.51 -53.16
N GLY A 272 -19.33 -32.35 -52.86
CA GLY A 272 -20.39 -32.73 -53.81
C GLY A 272 -20.34 -34.23 -54.10
N GLU A 273 -20.21 -34.60 -55.37
CA GLU A 273 -20.05 -36.00 -55.81
C GLU A 273 -18.57 -36.41 -55.99
N LYS A 274 -17.63 -35.49 -55.83
CA LYS A 274 -16.20 -35.75 -56.07
C LYS A 274 -15.50 -36.28 -54.82
N LYS A 275 -14.65 -37.28 -55.02
CA LYS A 275 -13.76 -37.81 -53.98
C LYS A 275 -12.53 -36.93 -53.79
N VAL A 276 -12.08 -36.81 -52.54
CA VAL A 276 -10.89 -36.05 -52.16
C VAL A 276 -9.73 -37.03 -51.96
N LYS A 277 -8.61 -36.78 -52.65
CA LYS A 277 -7.38 -37.54 -52.54
C LYS A 277 -6.53 -37.01 -51.40
N ILE A 278 -6.08 -37.89 -50.52
CA ILE A 278 -5.39 -37.52 -49.27
C ILE A 278 -3.88 -37.74 -49.41
N HIS A 279 -3.10 -36.71 -49.06
CA HIS A 279 -1.63 -36.70 -49.07
C HIS A 279 -1.10 -36.46 -47.66
N MET A 280 -0.40 -37.45 -47.10
CA MET A 280 0.28 -37.30 -45.81
C MET A 280 1.57 -36.51 -45.97
N GLN A 281 1.80 -35.57 -45.07
CA GLN A 281 3.00 -34.73 -45.01
C GLN A 281 3.87 -35.09 -43.80
N GLU A 282 5.12 -34.62 -43.81
CA GLU A 282 6.05 -34.76 -42.69
C GLU A 282 5.58 -33.97 -41.46
N GLN A 283 6.14 -34.32 -40.30
CA GLN A 283 5.85 -33.64 -39.03
C GLN A 283 6.26 -32.17 -39.10
N LEU A 284 5.43 -31.30 -38.54
CA LEU A 284 5.61 -29.85 -38.62
C LEU A 284 6.88 -29.41 -37.87
N THR A 285 7.70 -28.60 -38.54
CA THR A 285 8.78 -27.80 -37.95
C THR A 285 8.26 -26.41 -37.59
N VAL A 286 8.98 -25.64 -36.76
CA VAL A 286 8.58 -24.25 -36.41
C VAL A 286 8.37 -23.40 -37.67
N GLU A 287 9.28 -23.47 -38.65
CA GLU A 287 9.20 -22.69 -39.88
C GLU A 287 8.04 -23.14 -40.80
N THR A 288 7.81 -24.45 -40.92
CA THR A 288 6.69 -24.96 -41.73
C THR A 288 5.34 -24.74 -41.07
N TYR A 289 5.27 -24.78 -39.73
CA TYR A 289 4.10 -24.46 -38.94
C TYR A 289 3.69 -22.98 -39.11
N GLU A 290 4.63 -22.05 -38.93
CA GLU A 290 4.38 -20.62 -39.10
C GLU A 290 3.89 -20.31 -40.51
N LYS A 291 4.55 -20.88 -41.54
CA LYS A 291 4.16 -20.68 -42.93
C LYS A 291 2.79 -21.27 -43.25
N LEU A 292 2.46 -22.46 -42.72
CA LEU A 292 1.19 -23.14 -42.95
C LEU A 292 0.02 -22.40 -42.31
N LEU A 293 0.20 -21.91 -41.08
CA LEU A 293 -0.88 -21.33 -40.28
C LEU A 293 -0.90 -19.81 -40.25
N LYS A 294 0.03 -19.11 -40.92
CA LYS A 294 0.13 -17.64 -40.92
C LYS A 294 -1.23 -16.93 -40.99
N THR A 295 -2.02 -17.24 -42.01
CA THR A 295 -3.35 -16.65 -42.22
C THR A 295 -4.32 -16.93 -41.07
N LYS A 296 -4.24 -18.12 -40.46
CA LYS A 296 -5.06 -18.48 -39.29
C LYS A 296 -4.54 -17.86 -38.00
N ILE A 297 -3.23 -17.72 -37.83
CA ILE A 297 -2.61 -17.01 -36.69
C ILE A 297 -3.04 -15.55 -36.72
N ASP A 298 -2.96 -14.88 -37.89
CA ASP A 298 -3.40 -13.49 -38.06
C ASP A 298 -4.91 -13.35 -37.77
N TYR A 299 -5.72 -14.31 -38.22
CA TYR A 299 -7.15 -14.38 -37.89
C TYR A 299 -7.39 -14.48 -36.38
N TYR A 300 -6.72 -15.41 -35.68
CA TYR A 300 -6.88 -15.57 -34.23
C TYR A 300 -6.30 -14.41 -33.43
N ILE A 301 -5.23 -13.74 -33.90
CA ILE A 301 -4.73 -12.48 -33.32
C ILE A 301 -5.82 -11.41 -33.34
N ASN A 302 -6.48 -11.22 -34.48
CA ASN A 302 -7.57 -10.26 -34.60
C ASN A 302 -8.78 -10.66 -33.77
N GLN A 303 -9.10 -11.96 -33.74
CA GLN A 303 -10.16 -12.49 -32.89
C GLN A 303 -9.89 -12.25 -31.40
N LEU A 304 -8.68 -12.50 -30.91
CA LEU A 304 -8.27 -12.24 -29.53
C LEU A 304 -8.46 -10.76 -29.16
N LYS A 305 -8.08 -9.82 -30.04
CA LYS A 305 -8.29 -8.38 -29.81
C LYS A 305 -9.77 -8.05 -29.59
N ILE A 306 -10.67 -8.66 -30.36
CA ILE A 306 -12.12 -8.44 -30.26
C ILE A 306 -12.69 -9.07 -29.00
N LEU A 307 -12.35 -10.35 -28.74
CA LEU A 307 -12.78 -11.05 -27.53
C LEU A 307 -12.32 -10.32 -26.26
N LYS A 308 -11.13 -9.70 -26.30
CA LYS A 308 -10.59 -8.86 -25.23
C LYS A 308 -11.38 -7.55 -25.05
N ILE A 309 -11.81 -6.90 -26.14
CA ILE A 309 -12.65 -5.69 -26.09
C ILE A 309 -14.06 -6.01 -25.55
N VAL A 310 -14.61 -7.18 -25.88
CA VAL A 310 -15.93 -7.66 -25.46
C VAL A 310 -15.92 -8.11 -24.00
N ASN A 311 -14.88 -8.83 -23.56
CA ASN A 311 -14.58 -9.21 -22.17
C ASN A 311 -15.73 -9.90 -21.40
N THR A 312 -16.48 -10.80 -22.03
CA THR A 312 -17.45 -11.67 -21.33
C THR A 312 -16.83 -12.97 -20.83
N VAL A 313 -17.54 -13.73 -19.98
CA VAL A 313 -17.09 -15.04 -19.48
C VAL A 313 -16.81 -16.02 -20.64
N GLU A 314 -17.65 -16.02 -21.67
CA GLU A 314 -17.48 -16.83 -22.86
C GLU A 314 -16.27 -16.39 -23.68
N SER A 315 -16.04 -15.08 -23.79
CA SER A 315 -14.87 -14.51 -24.47
C SER A 315 -13.58 -14.87 -23.75
N GLN A 316 -13.55 -14.83 -22.41
CA GLN A 316 -12.41 -15.25 -21.61
C GLN A 316 -12.11 -16.74 -21.76
N LYS A 317 -13.16 -17.57 -21.82
CA LYS A 317 -13.01 -19.00 -22.10
C LYS A 317 -12.41 -19.24 -23.49
N GLU A 318 -12.90 -18.55 -24.52
CA GLU A 318 -12.38 -18.68 -25.89
C GLU A 318 -10.93 -18.17 -26.00
N ILE A 319 -10.58 -17.08 -25.31
CA ILE A 319 -9.18 -16.61 -25.18
C ILE A 319 -8.30 -17.69 -24.57
N ASN A 320 -8.73 -18.31 -23.47
CA ASN A 320 -7.97 -19.37 -22.80
C ASN A 320 -7.80 -20.60 -23.70
N ASP A 321 -8.83 -21.01 -24.43
CA ASP A 321 -8.77 -22.15 -25.35
C ASP A 321 -7.78 -21.89 -26.50
N ILE A 322 -7.79 -20.69 -27.08
CA ILE A 322 -6.80 -20.25 -28.09
C ILE A 322 -5.38 -20.29 -27.51
N MET A 323 -5.17 -19.69 -26.34
CA MET A 323 -3.87 -19.60 -25.69
C MET A 323 -3.30 -20.97 -25.34
N ASN A 324 -4.10 -21.84 -24.72
CA ASN A 324 -3.67 -23.19 -24.34
C ASN A 324 -3.25 -24.03 -25.56
N TYR A 325 -4.01 -23.96 -26.66
CA TYR A 325 -3.66 -24.69 -27.86
C TYR A 325 -2.30 -24.27 -28.44
N PHE A 326 -2.09 -22.95 -28.61
CA PHE A 326 -0.85 -22.46 -29.19
C PHE A 326 0.36 -22.62 -28.26
N GLN A 327 0.15 -22.53 -26.94
CA GLN A 327 1.22 -22.74 -25.95
C GLN A 327 1.66 -24.20 -25.86
N ASN A 328 0.74 -25.16 -25.96
CA ASN A 328 1.08 -26.58 -26.02
C ASN A 328 1.91 -26.91 -27.27
N ILE A 329 1.53 -26.34 -28.42
CA ILE A 329 2.29 -26.54 -29.67
C ILE A 329 3.67 -25.92 -29.59
N GLU A 330 3.82 -24.74 -29.01
CA GLU A 330 5.14 -24.15 -28.83
C GLU A 330 6.01 -24.99 -27.88
N ASN A 331 5.45 -25.46 -26.76
CA ASN A 331 6.16 -26.33 -25.84
C ASN A 331 6.64 -27.64 -26.51
N SER A 332 5.81 -28.25 -27.37
CA SER A 332 6.20 -29.46 -28.08
C SER A 332 7.26 -29.21 -29.15
N LEU A 333 7.16 -28.10 -29.88
CA LEU A 333 8.16 -27.68 -30.87
C LEU A 333 9.50 -27.23 -30.25
N LEU A 334 9.48 -26.72 -29.01
CA LEU A 334 10.66 -26.18 -28.31
C LEU A 334 11.37 -27.18 -27.37
N SER A 335 10.82 -28.38 -27.18
CA SER A 335 11.34 -29.41 -26.25
C SER A 335 12.76 -29.95 -26.56
N ASN A 336 13.43 -29.48 -27.61
CA ASN A 336 14.83 -29.79 -27.94
C ASN A 336 15.80 -28.73 -27.38
N ASP A 337 16.07 -28.81 -26.08
CA ASP A 337 16.72 -27.74 -25.30
C ASP A 337 18.27 -27.78 -25.35
N LYS A 338 18.86 -27.16 -26.37
CA LYS A 338 20.33 -26.99 -26.50
C LYS A 338 20.90 -25.75 -25.78
N ASP A 339 20.07 -24.79 -25.36
CA ASP A 339 20.55 -23.46 -24.91
C ASP A 339 20.75 -23.33 -23.40
N VAL A 340 20.02 -24.08 -22.57
CA VAL A 340 20.29 -24.15 -21.12
C VAL A 340 21.69 -24.72 -20.85
N ASN A 341 22.14 -25.66 -21.70
CA ASN A 341 23.49 -26.21 -21.65
C ASN A 341 24.58 -25.15 -21.90
N ILE A 342 24.30 -24.07 -22.64
CA ILE A 342 25.27 -22.98 -22.86
C ILE A 342 25.52 -22.20 -21.56
N LEU A 343 24.45 -21.91 -20.80
CA LEU A 343 24.54 -21.16 -19.54
C LEU A 343 25.07 -22.02 -18.38
N LEU A 344 24.89 -23.34 -18.44
CA LEU A 344 25.42 -24.28 -17.45
C LEU A 344 26.93 -24.56 -17.66
N ASN A 345 27.46 -24.35 -18.87
CA ASN A 345 28.85 -24.65 -19.20
C ASN A 345 29.78 -23.41 -19.15
N ASP A 346 29.24 -22.19 -19.21
CA ASP A 346 30.01 -20.94 -19.17
C ASP A 346 29.28 -19.87 -18.32
N SER A 347 29.88 -19.45 -17.20
CA SER A 347 29.35 -18.46 -16.26
C SER A 347 29.69 -17.00 -16.62
N SER A 348 30.43 -16.77 -17.71
CA SER A 348 30.87 -15.44 -18.15
C SER A 348 29.72 -14.50 -18.50
N LEU A 349 29.94 -13.20 -18.41
CA LEU A 349 28.95 -12.21 -18.87
C LEU A 349 28.67 -12.29 -20.36
N ARG A 350 29.66 -12.69 -21.17
CA ARG A 350 29.48 -12.92 -22.60
C ARG A 350 28.51 -14.07 -22.87
N ALA A 351 28.65 -15.18 -22.14
CA ALA A 351 27.71 -16.31 -22.24
C ALA A 351 26.30 -15.91 -21.80
N ARG A 352 26.17 -15.11 -20.73
CA ARG A 352 24.87 -14.57 -20.29
C ARG A 352 24.24 -13.63 -21.32
N LEU A 353 25.03 -12.73 -21.91
CA LEU A 353 24.56 -11.86 -22.98
C LEU A 353 24.08 -12.70 -24.16
N GLN A 354 24.85 -13.71 -24.58
CA GLN A 354 24.45 -14.59 -25.68
C GLN A 354 23.17 -15.38 -25.37
N TYR A 355 23.04 -15.88 -24.14
CA TYR A 355 21.82 -16.53 -23.69
C TYR A 355 20.62 -15.58 -23.71
N LEU A 356 20.77 -14.35 -23.20
CA LEU A 356 19.71 -13.34 -23.25
C LEU A 356 19.36 -12.97 -24.69
N LYS A 357 20.35 -12.77 -25.57
CA LYS A 357 20.11 -12.52 -27.00
C LYS A 357 19.32 -13.67 -27.62
N ASN A 358 19.73 -14.91 -27.39
CA ASN A 358 19.02 -16.10 -27.89
C ASN A 358 17.59 -16.17 -27.31
N SER A 359 17.42 -15.88 -26.01
CA SER A 359 16.12 -15.84 -25.35
C SER A 359 15.23 -14.73 -25.93
N ILE A 360 15.76 -13.54 -26.19
CA ILE A 360 15.04 -12.41 -26.79
C ILE A 360 14.68 -12.72 -28.25
N ILE A 361 15.60 -13.28 -29.04
CA ILE A 361 15.32 -13.69 -30.42
C ILE A 361 14.24 -14.78 -30.44
N ARG A 362 14.30 -15.75 -29.52
CA ARG A 362 13.23 -16.77 -29.33
C ARG A 362 11.90 -16.09 -28.98
N LYS A 363 11.89 -15.17 -28.02
CA LYS A 363 10.72 -14.38 -27.62
C LYS A 363 10.14 -13.58 -28.81
N LYS A 364 10.96 -12.91 -29.63
CA LYS A 364 10.53 -12.17 -30.83
C LYS A 364 9.92 -13.07 -31.92
N LYS A 365 10.44 -14.30 -32.04
CA LYS A 365 9.98 -15.33 -32.99
C LYS A 365 8.78 -16.13 -32.48
N SER A 366 8.52 -16.13 -31.18
CA SER A 366 7.37 -16.78 -30.56
C SER A 366 6.06 -16.05 -30.91
N PHE A 367 5.22 -16.67 -31.72
CA PHE A 367 3.86 -16.20 -31.99
C PHE A 367 2.96 -16.34 -30.75
N VAL A 368 3.23 -17.30 -29.87
CA VAL A 368 2.55 -17.45 -28.57
C VAL A 368 2.83 -16.25 -27.69
N MET A 369 4.04 -15.69 -27.71
CA MET A 369 4.31 -14.47 -26.97
C MET A 369 3.55 -13.27 -27.52
N ARG A 370 3.32 -13.17 -28.84
CA ARG A 370 2.46 -12.12 -29.43
C ARG A 370 0.98 -12.32 -29.06
N LEU A 371 0.49 -13.56 -29.10
CA LEU A 371 -0.87 -13.93 -28.66
C LEU A 371 -1.04 -13.66 -27.16
N SER A 372 -0.04 -14.03 -26.36
CA SER A 372 0.06 -13.81 -24.92
C SER A 372 0.15 -12.33 -24.60
N GLN A 373 0.90 -11.54 -25.37
CA GLN A 373 0.95 -10.08 -25.21
C GLN A 373 -0.42 -9.48 -25.41
N ILE A 374 -1.20 -9.90 -26.42
CA ILE A 374 -2.57 -9.41 -26.66
C ILE A 374 -3.56 -9.94 -25.62
N ALA A 375 -3.45 -11.23 -25.27
CA ALA A 375 -4.26 -11.86 -24.23
C ALA A 375 -3.98 -11.28 -22.84
N ASN A 376 -2.76 -10.81 -22.59
CA ASN A 376 -2.29 -10.17 -21.35
C ASN A 376 -2.15 -8.64 -21.49
N ASP A 377 -2.60 -8.02 -22.59
CA ASP A 377 -2.59 -6.56 -22.76
C ASP A 377 -3.72 -5.96 -21.92
N ASP A 378 -3.52 -6.02 -20.60
CA ASP A 378 -4.38 -5.43 -19.57
C ASP A 378 -3.96 -3.99 -19.24
N LYS A 379 -3.24 -3.32 -20.16
CA LYS A 379 -2.91 -1.89 -20.06
C LYS A 379 -4.13 -0.98 -19.94
N VAL A 380 -5.36 -1.49 -20.09
CA VAL A 380 -6.59 -0.72 -19.87
C VAL A 380 -7.36 -1.12 -18.61
N SER A 381 -7.04 -2.22 -17.91
CA SER A 381 -7.78 -2.55 -16.67
C SER A 381 -6.96 -2.85 -15.43
N GLN A 382 -5.70 -3.29 -15.51
CA GLN A 382 -4.83 -3.42 -14.33
C GLN A 382 -3.48 -4.02 -14.72
N LEU A 383 -2.47 -3.18 -14.92
CA LEU A 383 -1.10 -3.64 -14.95
C LEU A 383 -0.68 -4.19 -13.57
N ASN A 384 -0.10 -5.40 -13.59
CA ASN A 384 0.80 -6.00 -12.61
C ASN A 384 0.25 -6.70 -11.35
N SER A 385 -1.03 -7.08 -11.33
CA SER A 385 -1.62 -7.86 -10.23
C SER A 385 -1.13 -9.33 -10.17
N ALA A 386 -0.78 -9.94 -11.31
CA ALA A 386 -0.42 -11.35 -11.40
C ALA A 386 1.04 -11.64 -11.01
N GLN A 387 1.99 -10.75 -11.35
CA GLN A 387 3.36 -10.82 -10.81
C GLN A 387 3.37 -10.48 -9.30
N GLN A 388 2.44 -9.62 -8.85
CA GLN A 388 2.18 -9.42 -7.43
C GLN A 388 1.58 -10.67 -6.78
N ALA A 389 0.64 -11.38 -7.42
CA ALA A 389 -0.01 -12.57 -6.86
C ALA A 389 0.92 -13.80 -6.78
N GLU A 390 1.81 -14.01 -7.74
CA GLU A 390 2.71 -15.17 -7.76
C GLU A 390 3.94 -14.97 -6.85
N TYR A 391 4.42 -13.72 -6.70
CA TYR A 391 5.42 -13.35 -5.69
C TYR A 391 4.82 -13.30 -4.26
N LEU A 392 3.55 -12.85 -4.09
CA LEU A 392 2.83 -12.87 -2.81
C LEU A 392 2.40 -14.29 -2.38
N ARG A 393 2.30 -15.25 -3.30
CA ARG A 393 1.99 -16.67 -3.01
C ARG A 393 3.22 -17.52 -2.72
N ALA A 394 4.44 -17.03 -3.01
CA ALA A 394 5.69 -17.74 -2.75
C ALA A 394 6.37 -17.36 -1.41
N ILE A 395 5.82 -16.39 -0.66
CA ILE A 395 6.37 -15.96 0.64
C ILE A 395 5.22 -15.77 1.63
N ASP A 396 4.79 -16.87 2.24
CA ASP A 396 3.89 -16.90 3.38
C ASP A 396 4.57 -16.25 4.62
N ASN A 397 4.47 -14.91 4.73
CA ASN A 397 4.52 -14.05 5.94
C ASN A 397 5.05 -12.62 5.64
N THR A 398 4.46 -11.87 4.72
CA THR A 398 4.91 -10.48 4.45
C THR A 398 4.25 -9.44 5.37
N SER A 399 5.08 -8.56 5.92
CA SER A 399 4.73 -7.58 6.97
C SER A 399 3.98 -6.34 6.41
N LYS A 400 3.43 -5.47 7.29
CA LYS A 400 2.79 -4.21 6.89
C LYS A 400 3.72 -3.30 6.06
N ASN A 401 5.04 -3.38 6.24
CA ASN A 401 6.00 -2.51 5.56
C ASN A 401 6.22 -2.89 4.08
N ALA A 402 6.28 -4.19 3.73
CA ALA A 402 6.36 -4.67 2.36
C ALA A 402 5.14 -4.22 1.53
N ARG A 403 3.93 -4.34 2.10
CA ARG A 403 2.70 -3.84 1.46
C ARG A 403 2.76 -2.32 1.25
N GLY A 404 3.34 -1.58 2.20
CA GLY A 404 3.51 -0.12 2.10
C GLY A 404 4.55 0.33 1.06
N LEU A 405 5.63 -0.43 0.88
CA LEU A 405 6.64 -0.18 -0.16
C LEU A 405 6.10 -0.51 -1.55
N ALA A 406 5.46 -1.67 -1.71
CA ALA A 406 4.82 -2.06 -2.96
C ALA A 406 3.70 -1.08 -3.36
N ARG A 407 2.85 -0.65 -2.41
CA ARG A 407 1.83 0.38 -2.66
C ARG A 407 2.45 1.70 -3.10
N ARG A 408 3.56 2.16 -2.49
CA ARG A 408 4.22 3.41 -2.89
C ARG A 408 4.70 3.40 -4.34
N ALA A 409 5.31 2.30 -4.77
CA ALA A 409 5.74 2.13 -6.17
C ALA A 409 4.54 2.16 -7.15
N VAL A 410 3.44 1.51 -6.79
CA VAL A 410 2.20 1.48 -7.60
C VAL A 410 1.51 2.84 -7.63
N THR A 411 1.38 3.52 -6.49
CA THR A 411 0.75 4.86 -6.39
C THR A 411 1.54 5.93 -7.15
N GLN A 412 2.86 5.78 -7.26
CA GLN A 412 3.72 6.71 -8.01
C GLN A 412 3.78 6.41 -9.52
N GLY A 413 3.17 5.31 -10.00
CA GLY A 413 3.17 4.95 -11.42
C GLY A 413 4.56 4.69 -12.00
N LEU A 414 5.51 4.23 -11.16
CA LEU A 414 6.89 4.01 -11.60
C LEU A 414 7.00 2.79 -12.52
N ASP A 415 7.43 3.01 -13.77
CA ASP A 415 7.84 1.93 -14.67
C ASP A 415 9.36 1.72 -14.57
N PHE A 416 9.76 0.75 -13.74
CA PHE A 416 11.17 0.39 -13.56
C PHE A 416 11.87 -0.01 -14.87
N ASN A 417 11.14 -0.59 -15.83
CA ASN A 417 11.73 -0.95 -17.12
C ASN A 417 12.05 0.32 -17.90
N GLU A 418 11.10 1.25 -18.00
CA GLU A 418 11.30 2.50 -18.73
C GLU A 418 12.44 3.34 -18.12
N ILE A 419 12.48 3.45 -16.78
CA ILE A 419 13.53 4.18 -16.06
C ILE A 419 14.91 3.59 -16.37
N LEU A 420 15.08 2.28 -16.21
CA LEU A 420 16.38 1.64 -16.48
C LEU A 420 16.74 1.69 -17.96
N ARG A 421 15.80 1.43 -18.88
CA ARG A 421 16.06 1.51 -20.32
C ARG A 421 16.51 2.91 -20.74
N LYS A 422 15.86 3.96 -20.22
CA LYS A 422 16.28 5.34 -20.46
C LYS A 422 17.71 5.59 -19.96
N GLN A 423 18.03 5.16 -18.75
CA GLN A 423 19.38 5.31 -18.18
C GLN A 423 20.43 4.54 -18.98
N ILE A 424 20.14 3.31 -19.41
CA ILE A 424 21.06 2.52 -20.25
C ILE A 424 21.28 3.18 -21.63
N ARG A 425 20.24 3.74 -22.26
CA ARG A 425 20.42 4.53 -23.50
C ARG A 425 21.35 5.72 -23.27
N THR A 426 21.11 6.48 -22.20
CA THR A 426 21.97 7.62 -21.85
C THR A 426 23.41 7.19 -21.55
N MET A 427 23.62 6.05 -20.87
CA MET A 427 24.95 5.47 -20.69
C MET A 427 25.60 5.10 -22.03
N ALA A 428 24.87 4.45 -22.94
CA ALA A 428 25.41 4.04 -24.24
C ALA A 428 25.81 5.25 -25.10
N GLU A 429 25.02 6.33 -25.08
CA GLU A 429 25.36 7.60 -25.75
C GLU A 429 26.68 8.20 -25.23
N HIS A 430 26.95 8.06 -23.94
CA HIS A 430 28.11 8.67 -23.27
C HIS A 430 29.25 7.68 -22.99
N ILE A 431 29.15 6.41 -23.43
CA ILE A 431 30.13 5.37 -23.10
C ILE A 431 31.57 5.72 -23.52
N HIS A 432 31.70 6.59 -24.53
CA HIS A 432 32.98 7.11 -25.00
C HIS A 432 33.78 7.85 -23.93
N GLU A 433 33.12 8.38 -22.88
CA GLU A 433 33.78 8.97 -21.70
C GLU A 433 34.59 7.97 -20.87
N LEU A 434 34.48 6.66 -21.13
CA LEU A 434 35.20 5.60 -20.42
C LEU A 434 36.16 4.79 -21.33
N ASN A 435 36.32 5.16 -22.61
CA ASN A 435 37.08 4.37 -23.58
C ASN A 435 38.59 4.31 -23.30
N ASP A 436 39.14 5.34 -22.66
CA ASP A 436 40.56 5.47 -22.32
C ASP A 436 40.91 4.85 -20.95
N ILE A 437 39.93 4.26 -20.26
CA ILE A 437 40.16 3.56 -18.99
C ILE A 437 40.59 2.12 -19.28
N ASP A 438 41.80 1.78 -18.86
CA ASP A 438 42.28 0.39 -18.77
C ASP A 438 41.74 -0.25 -17.48
N ASP A 439 40.99 -1.35 -17.63
CA ASP A 439 40.39 -2.11 -16.52
C ASP A 439 41.10 -3.42 -16.19
N ASN A 440 42.30 -3.67 -16.74
CA ASN A 440 43.08 -4.89 -16.46
C ASN A 440 43.44 -5.07 -14.97
N ASP A 441 43.64 -3.97 -14.24
CA ASP A 441 43.98 -3.97 -12.82
C ASP A 441 42.76 -3.75 -11.90
N HIS A 442 41.54 -3.70 -12.46
CA HIS A 442 40.32 -3.58 -11.67
C HIS A 442 39.95 -4.90 -10.98
N LEU A 443 39.10 -4.82 -9.95
CA LEU A 443 38.54 -5.97 -9.26
C LEU A 443 37.63 -6.74 -10.22
N VAL A 444 37.86 -8.04 -10.22
CA VAL A 444 37.16 -9.00 -11.05
C VAL A 444 36.26 -9.84 -10.16
N SER A 445 35.02 -10.08 -10.59
CA SER A 445 34.16 -11.03 -9.91
C SER A 445 34.72 -12.45 -10.04
N PHE A 446 34.88 -13.16 -8.91
CA PHE A 446 35.36 -14.56 -8.95
C PHE A 446 34.40 -15.50 -9.69
N PHE A 447 33.14 -15.10 -9.92
CA PHE A 447 32.14 -15.93 -10.56
C PHE A 447 32.03 -15.69 -12.08
N SER A 448 31.90 -14.42 -12.50
CA SER A 448 31.80 -14.05 -13.93
C SER A 448 33.14 -13.82 -14.61
N GLN A 449 34.21 -13.63 -13.84
CA GLN A 449 35.55 -13.24 -14.31
C GLN A 449 35.55 -11.92 -15.08
N ASP A 450 34.67 -10.98 -14.72
CA ASP A 450 34.55 -9.67 -15.37
C ASP A 450 34.53 -8.52 -14.35
N THR A 451 34.82 -7.30 -14.83
CA THR A 451 34.94 -6.05 -14.06
C THR A 451 33.62 -5.27 -14.05
N THR A 452 33.56 -4.20 -13.26
CA THR A 452 32.46 -3.23 -13.31
C THR A 452 32.37 -2.53 -14.67
N LEU A 453 33.50 -2.19 -15.29
CA LEU A 453 33.54 -1.55 -16.60
C LEU A 453 33.09 -2.49 -17.71
N GLY A 454 33.51 -3.76 -17.67
CA GLY A 454 33.05 -4.80 -18.57
C GLY A 454 31.53 -5.04 -18.46
N GLY A 455 30.99 -5.02 -17.24
CA GLY A 455 29.55 -5.02 -17.00
C GLY A 455 28.81 -3.84 -17.65
N ILE A 456 29.33 -2.62 -17.48
CA ILE A 456 28.78 -1.40 -18.12
C ILE A 456 28.80 -1.53 -19.64
N ARG A 457 29.94 -1.92 -20.24
CA ARG A 457 30.10 -2.12 -21.69
C ARG A 457 29.10 -3.17 -22.21
N THR A 458 28.93 -4.27 -21.48
CA THR A 458 28.01 -5.37 -21.83
C THR A 458 26.55 -4.91 -21.84
N VAL A 459 26.13 -4.11 -20.87
CA VAL A 459 24.75 -3.59 -20.83
C VAL A 459 24.52 -2.56 -21.94
N CYS A 460 25.49 -1.68 -22.21
CA CYS A 460 25.41 -0.72 -23.32
C CYS A 460 25.36 -1.42 -24.68
N GLN A 461 25.95 -2.62 -24.82
CA GLN A 461 25.87 -3.41 -26.05
C GLN A 461 24.42 -3.82 -26.41
N LEU A 462 23.51 -3.92 -25.43
CA LEU A 462 22.10 -4.18 -25.71
C LEU A 462 21.42 -3.03 -26.49
N VAL A 463 21.95 -1.81 -26.36
CA VAL A 463 21.50 -0.64 -27.14
C VAL A 463 22.02 -0.74 -28.57
N THR A 464 23.31 -1.04 -28.73
CA THR A 464 23.92 -1.15 -30.07
C THR A 464 23.31 -2.28 -30.90
N ASP A 465 22.82 -3.33 -30.23
CA ASP A 465 22.19 -4.48 -30.87
C ASP A 465 20.66 -4.34 -31.05
N ASP A 466 20.08 -3.18 -30.72
CA ASP A 466 18.63 -2.90 -30.80
C ASP A 466 17.75 -3.94 -30.08
N MET A 467 18.20 -4.35 -28.89
CA MET A 467 17.53 -5.36 -28.06
C MET A 467 17.00 -4.82 -26.74
N LEU A 468 17.38 -3.61 -26.34
CA LEU A 468 17.06 -3.07 -25.03
C LEU A 468 15.54 -3.00 -24.73
N ASP A 469 14.71 -2.71 -25.73
CA ASP A 469 13.25 -2.60 -25.56
C ASP A 469 12.56 -3.94 -25.24
N ASP A 470 13.25 -5.05 -25.47
CA ASP A 470 12.76 -6.40 -25.19
C ASP A 470 13.31 -6.97 -23.87
N VAL A 471 14.17 -6.22 -23.18
CA VAL A 471 14.84 -6.63 -21.95
C VAL A 471 14.10 -6.05 -20.74
N SER A 472 13.84 -6.87 -19.72
CA SER A 472 13.22 -6.41 -18.48
C SER A 472 14.23 -5.75 -17.53
N ALA A 473 13.74 -4.97 -16.56
CA ALA A 473 14.57 -4.39 -15.51
C ALA A 473 15.39 -5.45 -14.74
N ASN A 474 14.79 -6.61 -14.47
CA ASN A 474 15.49 -7.72 -13.82
C ASN A 474 16.64 -8.27 -14.68
N ASP A 475 16.43 -8.36 -16.00
CA ASP A 475 17.48 -8.83 -16.92
C ASP A 475 18.60 -7.79 -17.01
N ILE A 476 18.28 -6.48 -17.07
CA ILE A 476 19.29 -5.41 -17.02
C ILE A 476 20.12 -5.50 -15.73
N LEU A 477 19.47 -5.68 -14.58
CA LEU A 477 20.15 -5.78 -13.28
C LEU A 477 20.98 -7.06 -13.12
N ARG A 478 20.65 -8.12 -13.86
CA ARG A 478 21.50 -9.33 -13.98
C ARG A 478 22.66 -9.14 -14.95
N MET A 479 22.66 -8.09 -15.76
CA MET A 479 23.77 -7.79 -16.68
C MET A 479 24.70 -6.71 -16.15
N ILE A 480 24.20 -5.78 -15.33
CA ILE A 480 25.03 -4.74 -14.72
C ILE A 480 25.91 -5.32 -13.61
N ASN A 481 27.07 -5.84 -14.00
CA ASN A 481 28.04 -6.49 -13.13
C ASN A 481 28.81 -5.49 -12.26
N ILE A 482 28.15 -4.79 -11.33
CA ILE A 482 28.83 -3.90 -10.38
C ILE A 482 29.54 -4.76 -9.34
N VAL A 483 30.86 -4.86 -9.45
CA VAL A 483 31.71 -5.67 -8.58
C VAL A 483 31.86 -4.99 -7.21
N GLY A 484 31.90 -5.79 -6.15
CA GLY A 484 32.10 -5.31 -4.80
C GLY A 484 32.57 -6.41 -3.86
N ILE A 485 32.61 -6.11 -2.56
CA ILE A 485 32.97 -7.09 -1.53
C ILE A 485 31.76 -7.95 -1.21
N ALA A 486 31.92 -9.28 -1.25
CA ALA A 486 30.91 -10.19 -0.75
C ALA A 486 30.67 -9.99 0.76
N CYS A 487 29.41 -10.07 1.20
CA CYS A 487 29.09 -9.94 2.62
C CYS A 487 27.89 -10.79 3.08
N SER A 488 27.83 -11.00 4.39
CA SER A 488 26.65 -11.48 5.09
C SER A 488 25.94 -10.32 5.77
N GLY A 489 24.66 -10.14 5.46
CA GLY A 489 23.80 -9.14 6.07
C GLY A 489 22.35 -9.64 6.12
N PRO A 490 21.52 -9.06 7.00
CA PRO A 490 20.12 -9.41 7.09
C PRO A 490 19.40 -9.01 5.80
N ILE A 491 18.57 -9.92 5.29
CA ILE A 491 17.62 -9.65 4.20
C ILE A 491 16.28 -9.34 4.86
N GLY A 492 15.68 -8.21 4.50
CA GLY A 492 14.44 -7.80 5.14
C GLY A 492 13.83 -6.53 4.57
N GLU A 493 12.76 -6.08 5.20
CA GLU A 493 12.02 -4.90 4.79
C GLU A 493 12.68 -3.68 5.42
N PHE A 494 13.68 -3.12 4.75
CA PHE A 494 14.39 -1.89 5.17
C PHE A 494 13.77 -0.67 4.47
N PRO A 495 12.62 -0.12 4.91
CA PRO A 495 12.04 1.07 4.30
C PRO A 495 12.95 2.29 4.45
N ASP A 496 13.80 2.27 5.49
CA ASP A 496 14.89 3.20 5.71
C ASP A 496 16.23 2.44 5.59
N PRO A 497 16.97 2.60 4.47
CA PRO A 497 18.21 1.88 4.24
C PRO A 497 19.30 2.21 5.27
N MET A 498 19.20 3.35 5.98
CA MET A 498 20.19 3.74 7.01
C MET A 498 20.21 2.80 8.21
N THR A 499 19.20 1.94 8.37
CA THR A 499 19.07 0.97 9.46
C THR A 499 19.71 -0.39 9.15
N TRP A 500 20.06 -0.64 7.89
CA TRP A 500 20.72 -1.88 7.47
C TRP A 500 22.16 -1.92 7.99
N ARG A 501 22.62 -3.11 8.41
CA ARG A 501 23.96 -3.34 8.95
C ARG A 501 24.52 -4.61 8.35
N VAL A 502 25.83 -4.62 8.11
CA VAL A 502 26.56 -5.81 7.64
C VAL A 502 26.95 -6.64 8.87
N ASN A 503 26.68 -7.94 8.83
CA ASN A 503 27.10 -8.87 9.88
C ASN A 503 28.56 -9.24 9.72
N GLU A 504 29.00 -9.51 8.49
CA GLU A 504 30.36 -9.95 8.18
C GLU A 504 30.76 -9.52 6.76
N LEU A 505 32.00 -9.05 6.59
CA LEU A 505 32.61 -8.76 5.29
C LEU A 505 33.60 -9.86 4.90
N TYR A 506 33.52 -10.33 3.66
CA TYR A 506 34.42 -11.33 3.11
C TYR A 506 35.52 -10.65 2.28
N LEU A 507 36.50 -10.09 2.98
CA LEU A 507 37.59 -9.36 2.33
C LEU A 507 38.41 -10.26 1.40
N GLY A 508 38.78 -9.73 0.24
CA GLY A 508 39.46 -10.48 -0.82
C GLY A 508 38.52 -11.37 -1.65
N CYS A 509 37.23 -11.44 -1.30
CA CYS A 509 36.20 -12.14 -2.06
C CYS A 509 35.36 -11.11 -2.83
N TYR A 510 35.68 -10.89 -4.10
CA TYR A 510 35.02 -9.91 -4.95
C TYR A 510 34.02 -10.57 -5.89
N VAL A 511 32.79 -10.05 -5.90
CA VAL A 511 31.68 -10.59 -6.69
C VAL A 511 30.67 -9.48 -6.97
N SER A 512 29.86 -9.59 -8.01
CA SER A 512 28.72 -8.68 -8.21
C SER A 512 27.44 -9.25 -7.59
N LEU A 513 26.49 -8.39 -7.25
CA LEU A 513 25.18 -8.87 -6.83
C LEU A 513 24.46 -9.63 -7.97
N SER A 514 24.68 -9.22 -9.21
CA SER A 514 24.19 -9.94 -10.40
C SER A 514 24.64 -11.40 -10.38
N ASP A 515 25.90 -11.66 -10.07
CA ASP A 515 26.46 -13.02 -10.02
C ASP A 515 25.85 -13.82 -8.89
N VAL A 516 25.66 -13.22 -7.71
CA VAL A 516 25.00 -13.88 -6.57
C VAL A 516 23.58 -14.31 -6.95
N LEU A 517 22.82 -13.44 -7.63
CA LEU A 517 21.47 -13.75 -8.10
C LEU A 517 21.46 -14.81 -9.21
N THR A 518 22.41 -14.75 -10.13
CA THR A 518 22.55 -15.70 -11.25
C THR A 518 22.90 -17.09 -10.74
N ALA A 519 23.89 -17.18 -9.84
CA ALA A 519 24.28 -18.44 -9.21
C ALA A 519 23.13 -19.08 -8.44
N PHE A 520 22.34 -18.28 -7.70
CA PHE A 520 21.16 -18.76 -6.98
C PHE A 520 20.11 -19.36 -7.92
N MET A 521 19.93 -18.79 -9.10
CA MET A 521 19.01 -19.34 -10.10
C MET A 521 19.53 -20.62 -10.74
N GLN A 522 20.80 -20.62 -11.15
CA GLN A 522 21.44 -21.79 -11.79
C GLN A 522 21.45 -23.00 -10.86
N SER A 523 21.64 -22.77 -9.56
CA SER A 523 21.69 -23.82 -8.54
C SER A 523 20.31 -24.27 -8.03
N LYS A 524 19.21 -23.75 -8.61
CA LYS A 524 17.83 -23.99 -8.16
C LYS A 524 17.60 -23.62 -6.69
N GLY A 525 18.17 -22.50 -6.25
CA GLY A 525 17.92 -21.90 -4.94
C GLY A 525 19.01 -22.11 -3.90
N GLN A 526 20.19 -22.63 -4.28
CA GLN A 526 21.34 -22.68 -3.37
C GLN A 526 22.12 -21.35 -3.41
N PRO A 527 22.41 -20.73 -2.26
CA PRO A 527 23.13 -19.47 -2.25
C PRO A 527 24.59 -19.65 -2.69
N LEU A 528 25.13 -18.60 -3.33
CA LEU A 528 26.55 -18.56 -3.66
C LEU A 528 27.39 -18.51 -2.38
N GLN A 529 28.51 -19.23 -2.37
CA GLN A 529 29.42 -19.30 -1.23
C GLN A 529 30.77 -18.66 -1.58
N THR A 530 31.47 -18.18 -0.55
CA THR A 530 32.83 -17.68 -0.68
C THR A 530 33.79 -18.80 -1.09
N PRO A 531 34.76 -18.54 -1.98
CA PRO A 531 35.83 -19.48 -2.27
C PRO A 531 36.60 -19.85 -0.98
N ALA A 532 37.01 -21.12 -0.88
CA ALA A 532 37.78 -21.72 0.22
C ALA A 532 37.13 -21.76 1.62
N THR A 533 36.26 -20.81 1.98
CA THR A 533 35.66 -20.72 3.32
C THR A 533 34.20 -21.19 3.38
N ASN A 534 33.55 -21.38 2.23
CA ASN A 534 32.17 -21.87 2.10
C ASN A 534 31.14 -21.06 2.91
N LYS A 535 31.43 -19.78 3.20
CA LYS A 535 30.51 -18.89 3.89
C LYS A 535 29.46 -18.39 2.91
N ILE A 536 28.22 -18.26 3.37
CA ILE A 536 27.10 -17.87 2.53
C ILE A 536 27.19 -16.38 2.18
N ILE A 537 27.17 -16.06 0.89
CA ILE A 537 27.11 -14.68 0.39
C ILE A 537 25.65 -14.30 0.25
N THR A 538 25.23 -13.29 1.02
CA THR A 538 23.85 -12.80 0.98
C THR A 538 23.71 -11.51 0.21
N ASN A 539 24.74 -10.64 0.27
CA ASN A 539 24.74 -9.34 -0.38
C ASN A 539 26.18 -8.95 -0.80
N VAL A 540 26.31 -7.81 -1.49
CA VAL A 540 27.58 -7.27 -1.99
C VAL A 540 27.64 -5.78 -1.67
N ILE A 541 28.78 -5.31 -1.17
CA ILE A 541 29.07 -3.89 -0.95
C ILE A 541 29.84 -3.36 -2.18
N PRO A 542 29.26 -2.49 -3.01
CA PRO A 542 29.93 -1.98 -4.21
C PRO A 542 31.26 -1.30 -3.90
N ILE A 543 32.29 -1.60 -4.69
CA ILE A 543 33.56 -0.86 -4.74
C ILE A 543 33.76 -0.41 -6.18
N ILE A 544 34.12 0.86 -6.38
CA ILE A 544 34.40 1.38 -7.72
C ILE A 544 35.82 1.97 -7.68
N GLU A 545 36.76 1.32 -8.36
CA GLU A 545 38.19 1.64 -8.28
C GLU A 545 38.53 2.95 -8.98
N ASN A 546 37.82 3.26 -10.07
CA ASN A 546 38.04 4.46 -10.86
C ASN A 546 36.92 5.48 -10.63
N GLU A 547 37.29 6.68 -10.15
CA GLU A 547 36.32 7.74 -9.87
C GLU A 547 35.47 8.14 -11.07
N ARG A 548 36.01 8.03 -12.31
CA ARG A 548 35.28 8.35 -13.53
C ARG A 548 34.13 7.37 -13.75
N ILE A 549 34.32 6.08 -13.45
CA ILE A 549 33.25 5.07 -13.54
C ILE A 549 32.14 5.39 -12.52
N ALA A 550 32.51 5.74 -11.29
CA ALA A 550 31.54 6.09 -10.25
C ALA A 550 30.73 7.35 -10.62
N LYS A 551 31.42 8.42 -11.07
CA LYS A 551 30.80 9.67 -11.52
C LYS A 551 29.92 9.44 -12.76
N PHE A 552 30.34 8.56 -13.67
CA PHE A 552 29.57 8.17 -14.85
C PHE A 552 28.24 7.50 -14.46
N LEU A 553 28.29 6.51 -13.55
CA LEU A 553 27.10 5.84 -13.05
C LEU A 553 26.16 6.81 -12.33
N GLN A 554 26.67 7.71 -11.48
CA GLN A 554 25.84 8.71 -10.82
C GLN A 554 25.17 9.70 -11.79
N LYS A 555 25.90 10.11 -12.84
CA LYS A 555 25.43 11.10 -13.80
C LYS A 555 24.39 10.53 -14.76
N TYR A 556 24.62 9.30 -15.25
CA TYR A 556 23.82 8.73 -16.35
C TYR A 556 22.90 7.58 -15.93
N ALA A 557 23.16 6.93 -14.79
CA ALA A 557 22.35 5.81 -14.28
C ALA A 557 22.20 5.78 -12.75
N PRO A 558 21.74 6.86 -12.10
CA PRO A 558 21.65 6.94 -10.65
C PRO A 558 20.72 5.86 -10.06
N SER A 559 19.63 5.49 -10.75
CA SER A 559 18.68 4.48 -10.25
C SER A 559 19.23 3.06 -10.35
N LEU A 560 20.18 2.80 -11.25
CA LEU A 560 20.74 1.47 -11.47
C LEU A 560 21.48 0.95 -10.22
N LEU A 561 22.29 1.81 -9.60
CA LEU A 561 22.97 1.49 -8.34
C LEU A 561 21.96 1.31 -7.20
N GLU A 562 20.97 2.19 -7.10
CA GLU A 562 19.92 2.13 -6.09
C GLU A 562 19.14 0.81 -6.17
N TYR A 563 18.74 0.41 -7.38
CA TYR A 563 17.97 -0.81 -7.61
C TYR A 563 18.80 -2.07 -7.35
N THR A 564 20.07 -2.06 -7.76
CA THR A 564 21.01 -3.16 -7.47
C THR A 564 21.10 -3.35 -5.95
N CYS A 565 21.46 -2.31 -5.20
CA CYS A 565 21.55 -2.39 -3.74
C CYS A 565 20.21 -2.72 -3.07
N SER A 566 19.08 -2.27 -3.64
CA SER A 566 17.73 -2.56 -3.14
C SER A 566 17.40 -4.05 -3.21
N ILE A 567 17.75 -4.73 -4.32
CA ILE A 567 17.60 -6.19 -4.43
C ILE A 567 18.49 -6.89 -3.40
N GLY A 568 19.69 -6.38 -3.16
CA GLY A 568 20.63 -6.92 -2.16
C GLY A 568 20.05 -6.90 -0.75
N MET A 569 19.50 -5.75 -0.33
CA MET A 569 18.94 -5.56 1.02
C MET A 569 17.56 -6.21 1.20
N ARG A 570 16.69 -6.15 0.19
CA ARG A 570 15.25 -6.39 0.32
C ARG A 570 14.72 -7.55 -0.51
N ARG A 571 15.51 -8.09 -1.44
CA ARG A 571 15.08 -9.04 -2.49
C ARG A 571 13.88 -8.54 -3.29
N LEU A 572 13.74 -7.22 -3.37
CA LEU A 572 12.65 -6.51 -4.04
C LEU A 572 13.21 -5.30 -4.78
N LEU A 573 12.71 -5.05 -5.98
CA LEU A 573 12.92 -3.80 -6.69
C LEU A 573 12.10 -2.69 -6.04
N ALA A 574 12.79 -1.79 -5.34
CA ALA A 574 12.18 -0.63 -4.73
C ALA A 574 13.06 0.61 -4.96
N ASP A 575 12.43 1.69 -5.41
CA ASP A 575 13.05 3.00 -5.54
C ASP A 575 13.06 3.72 -4.19
N VAL A 576 14.08 3.43 -3.39
CA VAL A 576 14.30 4.08 -2.10
C VAL A 576 15.62 4.83 -2.19
N ALA A 577 15.55 6.15 -2.17
CA ALA A 577 16.71 7.02 -2.28
C ALA A 577 17.82 6.64 -1.28
N MET A 578 19.07 6.78 -1.73
CA MET A 578 20.28 6.53 -0.94
C MET A 578 20.48 5.08 -0.48
N THR A 579 19.71 4.11 -0.98
CA THR A 579 19.98 2.68 -0.74
C THR A 579 21.41 2.32 -1.14
N GLY A 580 21.89 2.79 -2.29
CA GLY A 580 23.27 2.59 -2.74
C GLY A 580 24.29 3.18 -1.77
N GLY A 581 24.12 4.46 -1.42
CA GLY A 581 24.98 5.15 -0.46
C GLY A 581 25.02 4.48 0.92
N TYR A 582 23.87 4.07 1.45
CA TYR A 582 23.80 3.41 2.75
C TYR A 582 24.30 1.96 2.74
N THR A 583 24.26 1.28 1.60
CA THR A 583 24.91 -0.04 1.45
C THR A 583 26.42 0.10 1.63
N ILE A 584 27.03 1.07 0.94
CA ILE A 584 28.46 1.37 1.07
C ILE A 584 28.79 1.87 2.47
N CYS A 585 27.96 2.76 3.03
CA CYS A 585 28.07 3.24 4.42
C CYS A 585 28.13 2.12 5.44
N ALA A 586 27.28 1.09 5.29
CA ALA A 586 27.25 -0.06 6.18
C ALA A 586 28.55 -0.89 6.08
N GLY A 587 29.12 -1.01 4.87
CA GLY A 587 30.45 -1.61 4.67
C GLY A 587 31.58 -0.80 5.32
N VAL A 588 31.56 0.53 5.17
CA VAL A 588 32.51 1.44 5.85
C VAL A 588 32.40 1.26 7.36
N TRP A 589 31.19 1.30 7.90
CA TRP A 589 30.97 1.13 9.35
C TRP A 589 31.47 -0.22 9.84
N LYS A 590 31.19 -1.31 9.11
CA LYS A 590 31.67 -2.64 9.49
C LYS A 590 33.20 -2.74 9.48
N LEU A 591 33.87 -2.11 8.52
CA LEU A 591 35.33 -2.06 8.51
C LEU A 591 35.92 -1.26 9.67
N VAL A 592 35.23 -0.24 10.20
CA VAL A 592 35.69 0.45 11.42
C VAL A 592 35.74 -0.52 12.60
N GLU A 593 34.75 -1.41 12.71
CA GLU A 593 34.72 -2.45 13.73
C GLU A 593 35.86 -3.47 13.51
N ASP A 594 36.00 -3.97 12.28
CA ASP A 594 36.99 -5.02 11.97
C ASP A 594 38.43 -4.50 12.07
N LEU A 595 38.70 -3.24 11.71
CA LEU A 595 40.02 -2.60 11.82
C LEU A 595 40.49 -2.40 13.27
N ASN A 596 39.58 -2.40 14.24
CA ASN A 596 39.95 -2.38 15.65
C ASN A 596 40.71 -3.64 16.07
N GLU A 597 40.36 -4.78 15.46
CA GLU A 597 40.92 -6.10 15.75
C GLU A 597 41.98 -6.54 14.73
N ASN A 598 41.76 -6.25 13.44
CA ASN A 598 42.62 -6.70 12.35
C ASN A 598 42.98 -5.56 11.39
N LYS A 599 44.27 -5.21 11.35
CA LYS A 599 44.81 -4.13 10.52
C LYS A 599 45.69 -4.64 9.37
N SER A 600 45.31 -5.76 8.78
CA SER A 600 46.02 -6.29 7.61
C SER A 600 45.98 -5.29 6.45
N GLU A 601 46.95 -5.38 5.54
CA GLU A 601 47.02 -4.51 4.37
C GLU A 601 45.73 -4.54 3.53
N LEU A 602 45.10 -5.71 3.44
CA LEU A 602 43.82 -5.89 2.75
C LEU A 602 42.69 -5.08 3.38
N HIS A 603 42.58 -5.06 4.72
CA HIS A 603 41.56 -4.26 5.41
C HIS A 603 41.76 -2.76 5.15
N LEU A 604 43.02 -2.31 5.24
CA LEU A 604 43.40 -0.91 5.03
C LEU A 604 43.09 -0.43 3.61
N LYS A 605 43.51 -1.22 2.60
CA LYS A 605 43.23 -0.93 1.19
C LYS A 605 41.73 -0.90 0.91
N THR A 606 40.99 -1.87 1.44
CA THR A 606 39.53 -1.93 1.25
C THR A 606 38.82 -0.75 1.91
N PHE A 607 39.25 -0.33 3.10
CA PHE A 607 38.69 0.82 3.79
C PHE A 607 38.92 2.13 3.01
N ASP A 608 40.14 2.34 2.52
CA ASP A 608 40.47 3.48 1.64
C ASP A 608 39.57 3.53 0.39
N GLN A 609 39.42 2.39 -0.30
CA GLN A 609 38.58 2.27 -1.49
C GLN A 609 37.09 2.53 -1.19
N LEU A 610 36.57 2.00 -0.08
CA LEU A 610 35.17 2.21 0.30
C LEU A 610 34.89 3.65 0.72
N ILE A 611 35.81 4.34 1.40
CA ILE A 611 35.66 5.76 1.73
C ILE A 611 35.59 6.61 0.45
N LYS A 612 36.47 6.35 -0.52
CA LYS A 612 36.47 7.04 -1.83
C LYS A 612 35.18 6.77 -2.61
N THR A 613 34.76 5.51 -2.67
CA THR A 613 33.50 5.11 -3.33
C THR A 613 32.29 5.78 -2.64
N TYR A 614 32.25 5.77 -1.31
CA TYR A 614 31.18 6.37 -0.51
C TYR A 614 31.08 7.87 -0.75
N GLU A 615 32.20 8.58 -0.73
CA GLU A 615 32.24 10.03 -0.96
C GLU A 615 31.66 10.41 -2.32
N ILE A 616 32.02 9.67 -3.37
CA ILE A 616 31.49 9.91 -4.71
C ILE A 616 29.99 9.60 -4.72
N VAL A 617 29.59 8.39 -4.34
CA VAL A 617 28.19 7.92 -4.41
C VAL A 617 27.21 8.79 -3.60
N VAL A 618 27.65 9.36 -2.48
CA VAL A 618 26.83 10.24 -1.65
C VAL A 618 26.87 11.70 -2.13
N GLY A 619 28.00 12.16 -2.66
CA GLY A 619 28.21 13.52 -3.13
C GLY A 619 27.78 14.59 -2.13
N ASN A 620 26.79 15.40 -2.51
CA ASN A 620 26.32 16.53 -1.70
C ASN A 620 25.09 16.25 -0.84
N TYR A 621 24.62 15.00 -0.77
CA TYR A 621 23.39 14.65 -0.06
C TYR A 621 23.35 15.14 1.41
N PHE A 622 24.45 14.95 2.16
CA PHE A 622 24.55 15.36 3.57
C PHE A 622 25.10 16.79 3.78
N GLN A 623 25.19 17.61 2.73
CA GLN A 623 25.70 18.99 2.86
C GLN A 623 24.82 19.85 3.78
N HIS A 624 23.53 19.53 3.88
CA HIS A 624 22.58 20.18 4.79
C HIS A 624 22.94 20.04 6.28
N ILE A 625 23.84 19.11 6.65
CA ILE A 625 24.30 18.93 8.04
C ILE A 625 25.41 19.92 8.39
N MET A 626 26.24 20.32 7.43
CA MET A 626 27.43 21.15 7.65
C MET A 626 27.13 22.50 8.37
N PRO A 627 26.01 23.20 8.10
CA PRO A 627 25.65 24.43 8.83
C PRO A 627 25.45 24.24 10.34
N TYR A 628 25.14 23.03 10.81
CA TYR A 628 25.02 22.73 12.23
C TYR A 628 26.39 22.56 12.90
N ILE A 629 27.46 22.35 12.12
CA ILE A 629 28.82 22.17 12.63
C ILE A 629 29.49 23.53 12.82
N LYS A 630 29.07 24.20 13.90
CA LYS A 630 29.51 25.52 14.36
C LYS A 630 29.81 25.49 15.86
N GLU A 631 30.28 26.60 16.43
CA GLU A 631 30.33 26.75 17.88
C GLU A 631 28.91 26.74 18.46
N GLN A 632 28.71 26.02 19.56
CA GLN A 632 27.41 25.83 20.22
C GLN A 632 27.61 25.92 21.74
N ASP A 633 26.51 25.96 22.51
CA ASP A 633 26.53 26.03 23.98
C ASP A 633 27.32 24.87 24.60
N ASP A 634 28.33 25.20 25.41
CA ASP A 634 29.22 24.26 26.08
C ASP A 634 28.57 23.44 27.21
N GLN A 635 27.42 23.90 27.72
CA GLN A 635 26.70 23.21 28.79
C GLN A 635 25.74 22.15 28.26
N LEU A 636 25.33 22.27 27.00
CA LEU A 636 24.34 21.41 26.36
C LEU A 636 25.02 20.42 25.42
N SER A 637 24.37 19.27 25.21
CA SER A 637 24.84 18.31 24.22
C SER A 637 24.87 18.96 22.83
N TYR A 638 25.83 18.56 22.00
CA TYR A 638 26.00 19.14 20.67
C TYR A 638 24.80 18.82 19.76
N TYR A 639 24.22 19.83 19.13
CA TYR A 639 23.12 19.68 18.19
C TYR A 639 23.62 19.13 16.85
N ILE A 640 23.33 17.85 16.63
CA ILE A 640 23.62 17.11 15.39
C ILE A 640 22.38 16.92 14.50
N ALA A 641 21.31 17.68 14.75
CA ALA A 641 20.01 17.55 14.07
C ALA A 641 19.42 16.11 14.07
N ASN A 642 19.73 15.30 15.09
CA ASN A 642 19.37 13.87 15.20
C ASN A 642 19.92 12.99 14.07
N ASN A 643 21.05 13.37 13.46
CA ASN A 643 21.77 12.49 12.54
C ASN A 643 22.58 11.46 13.33
N GLY A 644 22.35 10.18 13.04
CA GLY A 644 23.13 9.09 13.62
C GLY A 644 24.52 8.96 12.99
N THR A 645 25.29 7.99 13.46
CA THR A 645 26.68 7.78 13.03
C THR A 645 26.81 7.61 11.52
N THR A 646 25.92 6.83 10.90
CA THR A 646 25.90 6.59 9.44
C THR A 646 25.74 7.88 8.63
N ASN A 647 24.89 8.80 9.10
CA ASN A 647 24.68 10.10 8.45
C ASN A 647 25.84 11.06 8.67
N MET A 648 26.62 10.89 9.74
CA MET A 648 27.76 11.73 10.09
C MET A 648 29.08 11.33 9.41
N ILE A 649 29.18 10.14 8.80
CA ILE A 649 30.39 9.70 8.09
C ILE A 649 30.77 10.70 6.97
N SER A 650 29.80 11.11 6.14
CA SER A 650 30.05 12.06 5.04
C SER A 650 30.42 13.47 5.54
N PRO A 651 29.70 14.05 6.53
CA PRO A 651 30.15 15.26 7.21
C PRO A 651 31.57 15.18 7.78
N PHE A 652 31.98 14.07 8.40
CA PHE A 652 33.36 13.91 8.87
C PHE A 652 34.38 13.94 7.74
N ILE A 653 34.11 13.25 6.62
CA ILE A 653 34.95 13.32 5.42
C ILE A 653 35.12 14.77 4.97
N LYS A 654 34.02 15.54 4.87
CA LYS A 654 34.05 16.95 4.48
C LYS A 654 34.81 17.82 5.47
N LEU A 655 34.64 17.62 6.77
CA LEU A 655 35.38 18.36 7.80
C LEU A 655 36.88 18.19 7.69
N TYR A 656 37.36 16.96 7.49
CA TYR A 656 38.79 16.69 7.33
C TYR A 656 39.34 17.23 6.00
N ARG A 657 38.53 17.23 4.91
CA ARG A 657 38.91 17.87 3.65
C ARG A 657 38.95 19.41 3.72
N GLU A 658 37.99 20.04 4.40
CA GLU A 658 37.98 21.48 4.65
C GLU A 658 39.19 21.92 5.49
N ASN A 659 39.72 21.01 6.31
CA ASN A 659 40.85 21.20 7.21
C ASN A 659 40.74 22.49 8.05
N ASN A 660 39.53 22.85 8.46
CA ASN A 660 39.26 24.05 9.26
C ASN A 660 39.53 23.76 10.74
N PRO A 661 40.56 24.34 11.38
CA PRO A 661 40.93 24.02 12.76
C PRO A 661 39.81 24.29 13.76
N GLN A 662 39.01 25.34 13.57
CA GLN A 662 37.91 25.70 14.48
C GLN A 662 36.81 24.65 14.48
N LYS A 663 36.47 24.09 13.31
CA LYS A 663 35.49 23.00 13.21
C LYS A 663 36.04 21.67 13.71
N LEU A 664 37.31 21.38 13.41
CA LEU A 664 37.97 20.15 13.88
C LEU A 664 38.09 20.11 15.41
N GLN A 665 38.23 21.26 16.08
CA GLN A 665 38.19 21.35 17.55
C GLN A 665 36.84 20.92 18.16
N GLN A 666 35.74 20.93 17.40
CA GLN A 666 34.43 20.48 17.88
C GLN A 666 34.26 18.96 17.83
N ILE A 667 35.18 18.20 17.20
CA ILE A 667 35.05 16.74 17.02
C ILE A 667 34.73 16.01 18.33
N PRO A 668 35.43 16.24 19.46
CA PRO A 668 35.09 15.55 20.71
C PRO A 668 33.65 15.79 21.16
N LYS A 669 33.10 17.00 20.99
CA LYS A 669 31.71 17.31 21.33
C LYS A 669 30.72 16.61 20.40
N ILE A 670 31.01 16.62 19.09
CA ILE A 670 30.20 15.92 18.07
C ILE A 670 30.18 14.41 18.38
N LEU A 671 31.33 13.82 18.71
CA LEU A 671 31.42 12.40 19.06
C LEU A 671 30.64 12.08 20.32
N ARG A 672 30.71 12.91 21.37
CA ARG A 672 29.87 12.71 22.57
C ARG A 672 28.39 12.76 22.23
N ALA A 673 27.94 13.72 21.41
CA ALA A 673 26.55 13.80 20.98
C ALA A 673 26.11 12.59 20.14
N LEU A 674 26.96 12.10 19.24
CA LEU A 674 26.72 10.87 18.48
C LEU A 674 26.62 9.65 19.39
N TYR A 675 27.56 9.53 20.33
CA TYR A 675 27.60 8.48 21.33
C TYR A 675 26.30 8.46 22.16
N THR A 676 25.87 9.61 22.66
CA THR A 676 24.59 9.79 23.37
C THR A 676 23.40 9.43 22.48
N TYR A 677 23.41 9.84 21.21
CA TYR A 677 22.31 9.59 20.29
C TYR A 677 22.16 8.11 19.92
N GLU A 678 23.27 7.40 19.68
CA GLU A 678 23.27 5.96 19.38
C GLU A 678 22.84 5.13 20.59
N ILE A 679 23.31 5.47 21.81
CA ILE A 679 22.80 4.85 23.04
C ILE A 679 21.31 5.08 23.19
N TRP A 680 20.83 6.30 22.96
CA TRP A 680 19.39 6.59 23.03
C TRP A 680 18.59 5.76 22.04
N GLN A 681 19.05 5.61 20.79
CA GLN A 681 18.38 4.76 19.80
C GLN A 681 18.36 3.29 20.23
N ALA A 682 19.48 2.76 20.73
CA ALA A 682 19.58 1.38 21.19
C ALA A 682 18.66 1.09 22.39
N ILE A 683 18.67 1.95 23.40
CA ILE A 683 17.81 1.82 24.59
C ILE A 683 16.33 1.99 24.22
N ARG A 684 16.00 2.99 23.38
CA ARG A 684 14.62 3.25 22.97
C ARG A 684 14.00 2.10 22.17
N LYS A 685 14.79 1.38 21.36
CA LYS A 685 14.32 0.19 20.61
C LYS A 685 13.71 -0.88 21.52
N GLN A 686 14.12 -0.95 22.79
CA GLN A 686 13.60 -1.95 23.74
C GLN A 686 12.12 -1.72 24.13
N TYR A 687 11.61 -0.49 24.00
CA TYR A 687 10.25 -0.14 24.44
C TYR A 687 9.41 0.67 23.44
N LYS A 688 9.98 1.15 22.31
CA LYS A 688 9.32 2.07 21.36
C LYS A 688 7.99 1.58 20.77
N ASN A 689 7.79 0.27 20.62
CA ASN A 689 6.63 -0.31 19.94
C ASN A 689 5.54 -0.79 20.92
N ARG A 690 5.51 -0.25 22.15
CA ARG A 690 4.55 -0.61 23.19
C ARG A 690 3.74 0.63 23.58
N ASP A 691 2.45 0.47 23.84
CA ASP A 691 1.53 1.57 24.18
C ASP A 691 1.94 2.28 25.50
N ASP A 692 2.59 1.55 26.40
CA ASP A 692 3.06 2.04 27.71
C ASP A 692 4.54 2.43 27.72
N SER A 693 5.07 2.98 26.62
CA SER A 693 6.50 3.22 26.43
C SER A 693 7.15 4.04 27.56
N ASP A 694 6.47 5.08 28.05
CA ASP A 694 7.00 5.96 29.09
C ASP A 694 7.01 5.29 30.47
N ILE A 695 6.00 4.46 30.77
CA ILE A 695 5.94 3.67 32.01
C ILE A 695 7.06 2.62 32.01
N ILE A 696 7.32 1.99 30.88
CA ILE A 696 8.40 1.00 30.74
C ILE A 696 9.76 1.69 30.91
N ALA A 697 10.00 2.81 30.24
CA ALA A 697 11.24 3.58 30.39
C ALA A 697 11.47 4.01 31.85
N GLN A 698 10.41 4.44 32.54
CA GLN A 698 10.48 4.79 33.96
C GLN A 698 10.81 3.58 34.84
N LYS A 699 10.18 2.42 34.61
CA LYS A 699 10.49 1.18 35.35
C LYS A 699 11.91 0.71 35.11
N MET A 700 12.39 0.77 33.87
CA MET A 700 13.78 0.45 33.53
C MET A 700 14.74 1.40 34.26
N LEU A 701 14.42 2.70 34.34
CA LEU A 701 15.23 3.66 35.06
C LEU A 701 15.22 3.36 36.56
N ASP A 702 14.03 3.21 37.17
CA ASP A 702 13.86 2.90 38.60
C ASP A 702 14.62 1.61 38.98
N GLN A 703 14.61 0.57 38.14
CA GLN A 703 15.40 -0.64 38.34
C GLN A 703 16.92 -0.36 38.25
N LEU A 704 17.35 0.34 37.19
CA LEU A 704 18.77 0.65 36.96
C LEU A 704 19.42 1.42 38.11
N ILE A 705 18.69 2.37 38.70
CA ILE A 705 19.15 3.17 39.83
C ILE A 705 18.79 2.59 41.21
N GLY A 706 18.27 1.35 41.25
CA GLY A 706 17.95 0.63 42.48
C GLY A 706 16.97 1.37 43.37
N LEU A 707 15.96 2.03 42.78
CA LEU A 707 15.01 2.87 43.48
C LEU A 707 14.08 2.00 44.35
N ASP A 708 14.32 2.01 45.65
CA ASP A 708 13.44 1.37 46.64
C ASP A 708 12.66 2.41 47.43
N LEU A 709 11.45 2.71 46.92
CA LEU A 709 10.53 3.66 47.56
C LEU A 709 10.03 3.18 48.92
N ASN A 710 10.07 1.89 49.23
CA ASN A 710 9.58 1.38 50.52
C ASN A 710 10.66 1.46 51.61
N LYS A 711 11.90 1.15 51.24
CA LYS A 711 13.03 1.12 52.18
C LYS A 711 13.50 2.51 52.58
N TYR A 712 13.54 3.46 51.65
CA TYR A 712 14.14 4.77 51.87
C TYR A 712 13.15 5.94 51.89
N LYS A 713 11.83 5.68 51.87
CA LYS A 713 10.86 6.77 51.96
C LYS A 713 10.96 7.53 53.28
N THR A 714 10.73 8.83 53.17
CA THR A 714 10.41 9.67 54.33
C THR A 714 9.03 9.26 54.85
N LEU A 715 8.97 8.82 56.10
CA LEU A 715 7.70 8.44 56.72
C LEU A 715 6.90 9.69 57.08
N VAL A 716 5.60 9.66 56.73
CA VAL A 716 4.63 10.62 57.25
C VAL A 716 4.44 10.40 58.75
N LYS A 717 4.16 11.46 59.50
CA LYS A 717 3.85 11.37 60.93
C LYS A 717 2.51 10.64 61.14
N PRO A 718 2.25 10.10 62.34
CA PRO A 718 0.94 9.56 62.71
C PRO A 718 -0.22 10.54 62.43
N LEU A 719 -1.45 10.01 62.39
CA LEU A 719 -2.66 10.80 62.13
C LEU A 719 -2.79 11.95 63.13
N PHE A 720 -3.17 13.13 62.64
CA PHE A 720 -3.37 14.38 63.37
C PHE A 720 -2.11 15.04 63.96
N GLU A 721 -0.93 14.45 63.78
CA GLU A 721 0.34 15.13 64.05
C GLU A 721 0.76 16.02 62.88
N ASN A 722 1.32 17.19 63.20
CA ASN A 722 1.79 18.15 62.21
C ASN A 722 3.02 17.63 61.45
N GLU A 723 2.96 17.75 60.13
CA GLU A 723 4.11 17.49 59.27
C GLU A 723 5.12 18.66 59.32
N PRO A 724 6.43 18.38 59.20
CA PRO A 724 7.44 19.42 58.99
C PRO A 724 7.21 20.13 57.65
N SER A 725 7.77 21.32 57.49
CA SER A 725 7.71 22.02 56.20
C SER A 725 8.57 21.28 55.15
N LEU A 726 8.18 21.36 53.86
CA LEU A 726 8.91 20.69 52.77
C LEU A 726 10.40 21.06 52.74
N ASN A 727 10.75 22.29 53.13
CA ASN A 727 12.13 22.79 53.16
C ASN A 727 12.99 22.15 54.28
N GLU A 728 12.35 21.58 55.31
CA GLU A 728 13.03 20.89 56.42
C GLU A 728 13.25 19.41 56.14
N ILE A 729 12.56 18.85 55.13
CA ILE A 729 12.65 17.44 54.76
C ILE A 729 13.85 17.21 53.84
N LYS A 730 14.74 16.32 54.24
CA LYS A 730 15.81 15.81 53.38
C LYS A 730 15.37 14.50 52.76
N PHE A 731 14.94 14.57 51.50
CA PHE A 731 14.61 13.38 50.70
C PHE A 731 15.88 12.62 50.31
N HIS A 732 15.76 11.30 50.20
CA HIS A 732 16.85 10.44 49.74
C HIS A 732 17.21 10.77 48.29
N ASP A 733 18.50 10.91 48.01
CA ASP A 733 19.04 11.25 46.68
C ASP A 733 20.28 10.41 46.31
N GLN A 734 20.59 9.38 47.09
CA GLN A 734 21.73 8.50 46.83
C GLN A 734 21.38 7.49 45.73
N VAL A 735 22.35 7.23 44.85
CA VAL A 735 22.18 6.29 43.73
C VAL A 735 22.68 4.92 44.14
N HIS A 736 21.88 3.87 43.91
CA HIS A 736 22.27 2.47 44.10
C HIS A 736 22.19 1.75 42.76
N ILE A 737 23.30 1.65 42.04
CA ILE A 737 23.29 1.07 40.68
C ILE A 737 23.04 -0.44 40.76
N ASP A 738 22.06 -0.94 40.01
CA ASP A 738 21.95 -2.38 39.72
C ASP A 738 23.01 -2.77 38.68
N GLU A 739 24.15 -3.24 39.18
CA GLU A 739 25.30 -3.60 38.34
C GLU A 739 24.96 -4.71 37.33
N SER A 740 24.12 -5.67 37.73
CA SER A 740 23.74 -6.78 36.86
C SER A 740 22.91 -6.32 35.66
N TYR A 741 21.97 -5.40 35.90
CA TYR A 741 21.12 -4.82 34.88
C TYR A 741 21.87 -3.80 34.01
N LEU A 742 22.79 -3.02 34.61
CA LEU A 742 23.67 -2.13 33.86
C LEU A 742 24.53 -2.91 32.85
N ASP A 743 25.11 -4.05 33.25
CA ASP A 743 25.90 -4.90 32.37
C ASP A 743 25.06 -5.52 31.24
N GLU A 744 23.78 -5.83 31.50
CA GLU A 744 22.83 -6.24 30.45
C GLU A 744 22.60 -5.12 29.42
N LEU A 745 22.37 -3.88 29.89
CA LEU A 745 22.19 -2.75 29.00
C LEU A 745 23.46 -2.44 28.21
N PHE A 746 24.65 -2.61 28.78
CA PHE A 746 25.93 -2.46 28.06
C PHE A 746 26.06 -3.39 26.87
N LYS A 747 25.57 -4.63 26.97
CA LYS A 747 25.56 -5.58 25.83
C LYS A 747 24.72 -5.07 24.65
N THR A 748 23.75 -4.19 24.89
CA THR A 748 22.93 -3.61 23.81
C THR A 748 23.60 -2.43 23.08
N ILE A 749 24.66 -1.87 23.66
CA ILE A 749 25.36 -0.68 23.17
C ILE A 749 26.85 -0.93 22.89
N TYR A 750 27.29 -2.19 22.84
CA TYR A 750 28.72 -2.55 22.68
C TYR A 750 29.37 -1.92 21.43
N TYR A 751 28.61 -1.78 20.34
CA TYR A 751 29.09 -1.25 19.07
C TYR A 751 29.35 0.26 19.09
N VAL A 752 28.80 0.99 20.07
CA VAL A 752 28.86 2.46 20.14
C VAL A 752 30.29 2.95 20.38
N ASP A 753 31.13 2.15 21.05
CA ASP A 753 32.53 2.48 21.31
C ASP A 753 33.33 2.68 20.01
N ASN A 754 32.96 1.99 18.92
CA ASN A 754 33.64 2.12 17.62
C ASN A 754 33.52 3.53 17.00
N ILE A 755 32.58 4.36 17.46
CA ILE A 755 32.43 5.75 17.02
C ILE A 755 33.72 6.55 17.26
N THR A 756 34.49 6.22 18.31
CA THR A 756 35.73 6.96 18.63
C THR A 756 36.87 6.70 17.64
N LEU A 757 36.82 5.60 16.88
CA LEU A 757 37.82 5.31 15.85
C LEU A 757 37.56 6.08 14.55
N LEU A 758 36.29 6.33 14.24
CA LEU A 758 35.83 6.83 12.94
C LEU A 758 36.57 8.10 12.49
N PRO A 759 36.73 9.17 13.30
CA PRO A 759 37.43 10.38 12.85
C PRO A 759 38.91 10.13 12.59
N LYS A 760 39.58 9.32 13.43
CA LYS A 760 41.00 9.01 13.26
C LYS A 760 41.21 8.22 11.96
N TYR A 761 40.37 7.22 11.68
CA TYR A 761 40.44 6.42 10.46
C TYR A 761 40.15 7.24 9.19
N ILE A 762 39.09 8.06 9.21
CA ILE A 762 38.79 8.98 8.10
C ILE A 762 39.96 9.94 7.87
N SER A 763 40.52 10.52 8.94
CA SER A 763 41.65 11.45 8.81
C SER A 763 42.88 10.82 8.16
N SER A 764 43.18 9.55 8.48
CA SER A 764 44.28 8.81 7.88
C SER A 764 44.08 8.58 6.38
N VAL A 765 42.85 8.29 5.96
CA VAL A 765 42.49 8.12 4.54
C VAL A 765 42.59 9.46 3.79
N ILE A 766 41.98 10.52 4.32
CA ILE A 766 41.95 11.84 3.66
C ILE A 766 43.35 12.45 3.54
N ASN A 767 44.23 12.20 4.50
CA ASN A 767 45.63 12.64 4.46
C ASN A 767 46.54 11.72 3.62
N ASN A 768 45.98 10.78 2.84
CA ASN A 768 46.70 9.79 2.03
C ASN A 768 47.74 8.99 2.83
N ASN A 769 47.47 8.73 4.10
CA ASN A 769 48.37 8.02 4.99
C ASN A 769 47.63 6.91 5.75
N THR A 770 46.99 6.02 4.99
CA THR A 770 46.19 4.89 5.51
C THR A 770 47.02 3.95 6.40
N ASN A 771 48.35 3.91 6.22
CA ASN A 771 49.24 3.15 7.09
C ASN A 771 49.26 3.64 8.54
N ASN A 772 48.98 4.93 8.81
CA ASN A 772 48.84 5.46 10.16
C ASN A 772 47.74 4.76 10.97
N ILE A 773 46.78 4.09 10.31
CA ILE A 773 45.77 3.29 11.01
C ILE A 773 46.42 2.16 11.83
N LYS A 774 47.57 1.63 11.39
CA LYS A 774 48.33 0.62 12.14
C LYS A 774 48.73 1.13 13.52
N ASP A 775 49.11 2.41 13.60
CA ASP A 775 49.60 3.08 14.82
C ASP A 775 48.48 3.48 15.78
N ILE A 776 47.22 3.52 15.32
CA ILE A 776 46.06 3.83 16.18
C ILE A 776 45.81 2.63 17.09
N SER A 777 46.00 2.77 18.40
CA SER A 777 45.76 1.68 19.36
C SER A 777 44.32 1.16 19.31
N SER A 778 44.13 -0.13 19.61
CA SER A 778 42.80 -0.71 19.76
C SER A 778 42.02 -0.03 20.89
N ILE A 779 40.70 -0.03 20.76
CA ILE A 779 39.79 0.61 21.71
C ILE A 779 40.00 0.03 23.11
N ASN A 780 40.14 0.93 24.08
CA ASN A 780 40.09 0.64 25.50
C ASN A 780 39.51 1.86 26.23
N ASP A 781 39.18 1.70 27.51
CA ASP A 781 38.58 2.76 28.33
C ASP A 781 39.34 4.10 28.26
N ASN A 782 40.68 4.06 28.26
CA ASN A 782 41.51 5.26 28.21
C ASN A 782 41.43 5.95 26.83
N SER A 783 41.52 5.17 25.75
CA SER A 783 41.47 5.74 24.39
C SER A 783 40.10 6.30 24.03
N ILE A 784 39.02 5.71 24.56
CA ILE A 784 37.66 6.26 24.46
C ILE A 784 37.58 7.60 25.22
N CYS A 785 37.99 7.62 26.49
CA CYS A 785 37.95 8.83 27.31
C CYS A 785 38.77 9.97 26.70
N GLU A 786 39.97 9.68 26.20
CA GLU A 786 40.81 10.65 25.51
C GLU A 786 40.11 11.24 24.28
N THR A 787 39.56 10.37 23.41
CA THR A 787 38.92 10.79 22.16
C THR A 787 37.64 11.59 22.40
N LEU A 788 36.86 11.21 23.41
CA LEU A 788 35.64 11.91 23.82
C LEU A 788 35.92 13.12 24.73
N ASN A 789 37.17 13.37 25.11
CA ASN A 789 37.58 14.38 26.09
C ASN A 789 36.82 14.26 27.42
N ILE A 790 36.77 13.05 27.98
CA ILE A 790 36.11 12.72 29.26
C ILE A 790 37.19 12.53 30.33
N ASN A 791 37.05 13.22 31.45
CA ASN A 791 38.02 13.19 32.56
C ASN A 791 37.63 12.23 33.71
N TYR A 792 36.73 11.29 33.45
CA TYR A 792 36.26 10.30 34.41
C TYR A 792 36.01 8.93 33.77
N ASN A 793 35.82 7.89 34.58
CA ASN A 793 35.72 6.52 34.08
C ASN A 793 34.55 6.31 33.10
N ILE A 794 34.81 5.55 32.03
CA ILE A 794 33.86 5.29 30.94
C ILE A 794 32.59 4.57 31.37
N LYS A 795 32.66 3.66 32.36
CA LYS A 795 31.49 2.97 32.92
C LYS A 795 30.47 3.97 33.47
N ALA A 796 30.95 4.99 34.19
CA ALA A 796 30.10 6.06 34.69
C ALA A 796 29.53 6.92 33.55
N PHE A 797 30.30 7.20 32.50
CA PHE A 797 29.81 7.95 31.34
C PHE A 797 28.71 7.18 30.60
N LYS A 798 28.91 5.89 30.33
CA LYS A 798 27.90 5.01 29.73
C LYS A 798 26.64 4.93 30.58
N PHE A 799 26.78 4.76 31.90
CA PHE A 799 25.65 4.81 32.84
C PHE A 799 24.85 6.12 32.72
N TYR A 800 25.52 7.28 32.74
CA TYR A 800 24.81 8.56 32.60
C TYR A 800 24.12 8.73 31.25
N ASN A 801 24.71 8.20 30.16
CA ASN A 801 24.06 8.20 28.84
C ASN A 801 22.78 7.35 28.85
N ILE A 802 22.80 6.18 29.48
CA ILE A 802 21.61 5.32 29.63
C ILE A 802 20.53 6.02 30.46
N VAL A 803 20.92 6.62 31.59
CA VAL A 803 19.97 7.38 32.43
C VAL A 803 19.38 8.55 31.64
N GLN A 804 20.20 9.33 30.94
CA GLN A 804 19.72 10.43 30.10
C GLN A 804 18.79 9.90 28.99
N ALA A 805 19.07 8.74 28.40
CA ALA A 805 18.21 8.14 27.39
C ALA A 805 16.81 7.73 27.92
N LEU A 806 16.74 7.25 29.17
CA LEU A 806 15.49 6.87 29.84
C LEU A 806 14.72 8.07 30.39
N LEU A 807 15.40 9.16 30.76
CA LEU A 807 14.77 10.42 31.18
C LEU A 807 14.11 11.18 30.02
N TYR A 808 14.71 11.13 28.83
CA TYR A 808 14.27 11.90 27.67
C TYR A 808 13.84 10.97 26.52
N THR A 809 12.71 10.29 26.68
CA THR A 809 12.22 9.23 25.77
C THR A 809 11.82 9.74 24.37
N SER A 810 11.49 11.02 24.23
CA SER A 810 10.97 11.63 23.00
C SER A 810 11.95 12.61 22.33
N LYS A 811 11.76 12.87 21.03
CA LYS A 811 12.51 13.93 20.33
C LYS A 811 12.23 15.30 20.95
N ALA A 812 10.96 15.59 21.28
CA ALA A 812 10.53 16.88 21.83
C ALA A 812 11.13 17.18 23.21
N SER A 813 11.36 16.15 24.03
CA SER A 813 12.03 16.29 25.33
C SER A 813 13.53 16.50 25.20
N ARG A 814 14.16 16.07 24.10
CA ARG A 814 15.60 16.15 23.88
C ARG A 814 16.05 17.38 23.10
N VAL A 815 15.21 17.87 22.20
CA VAL A 815 15.61 18.82 21.15
C VAL A 815 14.63 19.98 21.10
N ASP A 816 15.16 21.18 20.98
CA ASP A 816 14.45 22.38 20.56
C ASP A 816 14.77 22.61 19.08
N SER A 817 13.87 22.13 18.21
CA SER A 817 14.10 22.17 16.76
C SER A 817 13.99 23.59 16.19
N ASP A 818 13.25 24.48 16.86
CA ASP A 818 13.03 25.85 16.39
C ASP A 818 14.30 26.70 16.60
N ASN A 819 15.05 26.41 17.66
CA ASN A 819 16.28 27.12 18.01
C ASN A 819 17.57 26.32 17.70
N GLU A 820 17.46 25.19 16.99
CA GLU A 820 18.60 24.33 16.63
C GLU A 820 19.49 23.94 17.83
N LYS A 821 18.89 23.65 18.99
CA LYS A 821 19.64 23.35 20.23
C LYS A 821 19.14 22.10 20.95
N MET A 822 20.02 21.47 21.70
CA MET A 822 19.66 20.37 22.59
C MET A 822 19.06 20.91 23.89
N LYS A 823 18.13 20.16 24.49
CA LYS A 823 17.59 20.42 25.84
C LYS A 823 18.30 19.63 26.94
N ILE A 824 19.18 18.71 26.54
CA ILE A 824 19.91 17.82 27.42
C ILE A 824 21.34 18.30 27.61
N ILE A 825 21.87 18.09 28.82
CA ILE A 825 23.24 18.48 29.20
C ILE A 825 24.28 17.66 28.44
N ASP A 826 25.46 18.25 28.22
CA ASP A 826 26.64 17.49 27.83
C ASP A 826 27.17 16.71 29.05
N LEU A 827 27.35 15.40 28.89
CA LEU A 827 27.77 14.50 29.94
C LEU A 827 29.29 14.56 30.21
N VAL A 828 30.05 15.44 29.55
CA VAL A 828 31.46 15.71 29.90
C VAL A 828 31.64 16.18 31.34
N ASN A 829 30.65 16.90 31.90
CA ASN A 829 30.70 17.36 33.28
C ASN A 829 30.08 16.32 34.23
N LYS A 830 30.95 15.53 34.89
CA LYS A 830 30.53 14.50 35.87
C LYS A 830 29.63 15.05 36.98
N LYS A 831 29.85 16.28 37.45
CA LYS A 831 29.04 16.87 38.53
C LYS A 831 27.61 17.12 38.06
N ALA A 832 27.45 17.73 36.88
CA ALA A 832 26.13 17.95 36.29
C ALA A 832 25.40 16.63 36.00
N ALA A 833 26.12 15.63 35.46
CA ALA A 833 25.56 14.31 35.21
C ALA A 833 25.09 13.61 36.50
N LYS A 834 25.88 13.70 37.58
CA LYS A 834 25.49 13.18 38.90
C LYS A 834 24.24 13.89 39.43
N THR A 835 24.22 15.22 39.38
CA THR A 835 23.06 16.02 39.83
C THR A 835 21.79 15.65 39.07
N MET A 836 21.87 15.41 37.76
CA MET A 836 20.73 14.92 36.97
C MET A 836 20.11 13.63 37.54
N VAL A 837 20.94 12.65 37.94
CA VAL A 837 20.45 11.39 38.53
C VAL A 837 19.88 11.63 39.93
N GLN A 838 20.59 12.41 40.77
CA GLN A 838 20.17 12.70 42.14
C GLN A 838 18.84 13.47 42.17
N ASP A 839 18.65 14.43 41.26
CA ASP A 839 17.41 15.19 41.14
C ASP A 839 16.24 14.29 40.73
N TYR A 840 16.45 13.29 39.87
CA TYR A 840 15.43 12.30 39.54
C TYR A 840 15.03 11.51 40.79
N ILE A 841 16.00 10.93 41.51
CA ILE A 841 15.75 10.15 42.73
C ILE A 841 15.00 10.98 43.76
N ARG A 842 15.50 12.19 44.05
CA ARG A 842 14.89 13.12 45.00
C ARG A 842 13.43 13.38 44.67
N LYS A 843 13.13 13.70 43.40
CA LYS A 843 11.75 13.94 42.93
C LYS A 843 10.86 12.71 43.07
N ARG A 844 11.38 11.49 42.89
CA ARG A 844 10.60 10.26 43.10
C ARG A 844 10.19 10.10 44.56
N PHE A 845 11.09 10.35 45.51
CA PHE A 845 10.77 10.32 46.94
C PHE A 845 9.86 11.47 47.37
N GLU A 846 10.04 12.67 46.83
CA GLU A 846 9.15 13.82 47.06
C GLU A 846 7.71 13.54 46.58
N ASN A 847 7.57 12.94 45.40
CA ASN A 847 6.27 12.53 44.87
C ASN A 847 5.64 11.41 45.72
N GLN A 848 6.43 10.43 46.17
CA GLN A 848 5.94 9.37 47.07
C GLN A 848 5.46 9.95 48.41
N TYR A 849 6.24 10.86 49.01
CA TYR A 849 5.84 11.53 50.25
C TYR A 849 4.55 12.35 50.06
N SER A 850 4.42 13.07 48.95
CA SER A 850 3.20 13.81 48.60
C SER A 850 1.98 12.89 48.45
N SER A 851 2.16 11.70 47.86
CA SER A 851 1.13 10.67 47.78
C SER A 851 0.76 10.13 49.16
N ASP A 852 1.75 9.80 50.00
CA ASP A 852 1.53 9.30 51.36
C ASP A 852 0.83 10.36 52.24
N LEU A 853 1.14 11.65 52.05
CA LEU A 853 0.44 12.77 52.70
C LEU A 853 -1.01 12.90 52.26
N ALA A 854 -1.30 12.74 50.97
CA ALA A 854 -2.67 12.74 50.47
C ALA A 854 -3.48 11.58 51.05
N ILE A 855 -2.86 10.40 51.19
CA ILE A 855 -3.45 9.23 51.86
C ILE A 855 -3.70 9.54 53.34
N LYS A 856 -2.72 10.07 54.06
CA LYS A 856 -2.86 10.50 55.47
C LYS A 856 -4.03 11.47 55.64
N GLY A 857 -4.08 12.54 54.85
CA GLY A 857 -5.16 13.55 54.94
C GLY A 857 -6.54 12.96 54.64
N ARG A 858 -6.64 11.98 53.73
CA ARG A 858 -7.90 11.24 53.50
C ARG A 858 -8.28 10.38 54.70
N SER A 859 -7.32 9.67 55.30
CA SER A 859 -7.55 8.84 56.48
C SER A 859 -7.98 9.67 57.69
N GLU A 860 -7.31 10.80 57.96
CA GLU A 860 -7.69 11.73 59.05
C GLU A 860 -9.12 12.25 58.90
N ARG A 861 -9.50 12.65 57.67
CA ARG A 861 -10.87 13.10 57.39
C ARG A 861 -11.88 11.97 57.57
N THR A 862 -11.52 10.74 57.22
CA THR A 862 -12.40 9.57 57.37
C THR A 862 -12.61 9.23 58.85
N GLU A 863 -11.55 9.24 59.67
CA GLU A 863 -11.66 9.04 61.12
C GLU A 863 -12.46 10.16 61.80
N LEU A 864 -12.22 11.42 61.42
CA LEU A 864 -13.01 12.55 61.92
C LEU A 864 -14.47 12.48 61.49
N ALA A 865 -14.76 11.95 60.30
CA ALA A 865 -16.14 11.77 59.82
C ALA A 865 -16.87 10.76 60.69
N ALA A 866 -16.29 9.59 60.91
CA ALA A 866 -16.87 8.56 61.77
C ALA A 866 -17.07 9.09 63.21
N THR A 867 -16.09 9.82 63.74
CA THR A 867 -16.18 10.46 65.07
C THR A 867 -17.30 11.50 65.12
N LEU A 868 -17.39 12.38 64.12
CA LEU A 868 -18.43 13.42 64.03
C LEU A 868 -19.82 12.80 63.96
N VAL A 869 -19.99 11.78 63.11
CA VAL A 869 -21.27 11.04 63.01
C VAL A 869 -21.63 10.43 64.36
N GLN A 870 -20.68 9.79 65.04
CA GLN A 870 -20.89 9.19 66.35
C GLN A 870 -21.29 10.24 67.40
N SER A 871 -20.60 11.38 67.44
CA SER A 871 -20.93 12.50 68.34
C SER A 871 -22.32 13.07 68.06
N ILE A 872 -22.71 13.23 66.79
CA ILE A 872 -24.05 13.72 66.42
C ILE A 872 -25.13 12.77 66.96
N ILE A 873 -25.00 11.46 66.73
CA ILE A 873 -26.04 10.50 67.15
C ILE A 873 -26.08 10.27 68.67
N GLN A 874 -24.98 10.51 69.39
CA GLN A 874 -24.89 10.39 70.84
C GLN A 874 -25.20 11.68 71.61
N SER A 875 -25.39 12.81 70.90
CA SER A 875 -25.70 14.10 71.51
C SER A 875 -26.91 14.03 72.45
N GLN A 876 -26.77 14.59 73.64
CA GLN A 876 -27.80 14.51 74.69
C GLN A 876 -28.74 15.71 74.65
N ASP A 877 -28.31 16.85 74.11
CA ASP A 877 -29.10 18.07 74.01
C ASP A 877 -29.15 18.67 72.60
N HIS A 878 -30.14 19.54 72.36
CA HIS A 878 -30.43 20.13 71.04
C HIS A 878 -29.32 21.03 70.56
N ASN A 879 -28.76 21.83 71.45
CA ASN A 879 -27.77 22.83 71.08
C ASN A 879 -26.43 22.16 70.74
N GLU A 880 -26.05 21.11 71.46
CA GLU A 880 -24.89 20.27 71.16
C GLU A 880 -25.00 19.64 69.77
N MET A 881 -26.13 19.01 69.45
CA MET A 881 -26.40 18.44 68.13
C MET A 881 -26.28 19.48 67.02
N ILE A 882 -26.93 20.64 67.19
CA ILE A 882 -26.89 21.74 66.21
C ILE A 882 -25.46 22.23 66.01
N LYS A 883 -24.71 22.42 67.10
CA LYS A 883 -23.31 22.84 67.06
C LYS A 883 -22.46 21.84 66.29
N LEU A 884 -22.60 20.54 66.56
CA LEU A 884 -21.87 19.48 65.85
C LEU A 884 -22.21 19.43 64.36
N MET A 885 -23.49 19.54 63.99
CA MET A 885 -23.89 19.56 62.58
C MET A 885 -23.44 20.82 61.84
N ARG A 886 -23.39 21.97 62.52
CA ARG A 886 -23.03 23.28 61.95
C ARG A 886 -21.52 23.51 61.86
N GLU A 887 -20.82 23.31 62.97
CA GLU A 887 -19.39 23.63 63.12
C GLU A 887 -18.48 22.43 62.83
N GLY A 888 -19.01 21.20 62.99
CA GLY A 888 -18.27 19.96 62.81
C GLY A 888 -17.31 19.65 63.96
N LEU A 889 -16.24 18.91 63.64
CA LEU A 889 -15.14 18.62 64.56
C LEU A 889 -13.82 19.13 64.00
N THR A 890 -12.95 19.58 64.90
CA THR A 890 -11.57 19.96 64.60
C THR A 890 -10.63 19.15 65.48
N ARG A 891 -9.66 18.47 64.86
CA ARG A 891 -8.57 17.76 65.56
C ARG A 891 -7.25 18.08 64.88
N GLY A 892 -6.34 18.72 65.60
CA GLY A 892 -5.09 19.25 65.02
C GLY A 892 -5.39 20.32 63.96
N LYS A 893 -4.82 20.17 62.75
CA LYS A 893 -5.08 21.04 61.59
C LYS A 893 -6.28 20.61 60.75
N THR A 894 -6.87 19.46 61.04
CA THR A 894 -7.92 18.87 60.20
C THR A 894 -9.29 19.23 60.80
N GLN A 895 -10.09 19.96 60.03
CA GLN A 895 -11.47 20.31 60.35
C GLN A 895 -12.40 19.58 59.37
N LEU A 896 -13.50 19.04 59.89
CA LEU A 896 -14.53 18.39 59.10
C LEU A 896 -15.92 18.75 59.61
N ALA A 897 -16.80 19.16 58.69
CA ALA A 897 -18.23 19.35 58.94
C ALA A 897 -19.05 18.71 57.81
N ILE A 898 -20.25 18.21 58.12
CA ILE A 898 -21.20 17.69 57.14
C ILE A 898 -22.01 18.85 56.57
N THR A 899 -21.43 19.57 55.61
CA THR A 899 -22.03 20.80 55.06
C THR A 899 -23.14 20.56 54.04
N ASN A 900 -23.22 19.36 53.45
CA ASN A 900 -24.23 18.95 52.46
C ASN A 900 -24.20 17.43 52.24
N SER A 901 -25.08 16.90 51.38
CA SER A 901 -25.22 15.46 51.10
C SER A 901 -24.01 14.80 50.43
N SER A 902 -23.07 15.58 49.89
CA SER A 902 -21.81 15.06 49.32
C SER A 902 -20.65 15.08 50.32
N SER A 903 -20.89 15.53 51.55
CA SER A 903 -19.86 15.58 52.60
C SER A 903 -19.55 14.19 53.13
N LEU A 904 -18.28 13.97 53.48
CA LEU A 904 -17.84 12.73 54.12
C LEU A 904 -18.57 12.55 55.46
N GLY A 905 -19.11 11.37 55.71
CA GLY A 905 -19.94 11.06 56.89
C GLY A 905 -21.46 11.23 56.68
N PHE A 906 -21.93 11.89 55.61
CA PHE A 906 -23.37 12.06 55.35
C PHE A 906 -24.11 10.72 55.21
N VAL A 907 -23.58 9.81 54.37
CA VAL A 907 -24.20 8.51 54.13
C VAL A 907 -24.24 7.68 55.40
N GLU A 908 -23.13 7.64 56.14
CA GLU A 908 -23.06 6.93 57.42
C GLU A 908 -24.06 7.49 58.45
N LEU A 909 -24.19 8.82 58.56
CA LEU A 909 -25.18 9.45 59.44
C LEU A 909 -26.61 9.07 59.02
N LYS A 910 -26.93 9.14 57.73
CA LYS A 910 -28.23 8.73 57.20
C LYS A 910 -28.54 7.29 57.56
N ASP A 911 -27.61 6.37 57.29
CA ASP A 911 -27.81 4.94 57.50
C ASP A 911 -28.01 4.60 58.98
N LYS A 912 -27.21 5.21 59.88
CA LYS A 912 -27.41 5.05 61.33
C LYS A 912 -28.77 5.59 61.79
N LEU A 913 -29.22 6.74 61.27
CA LEU A 913 -30.53 7.31 61.59
C LEU A 913 -31.71 6.46 61.09
N LEU A 914 -31.52 5.68 60.03
CA LEU A 914 -32.53 4.75 59.48
C LEU A 914 -32.47 3.35 60.09
N ASN A 915 -31.37 2.96 60.77
CA ASN A 915 -31.25 1.65 61.41
C ASN A 915 -31.89 1.63 62.80
N LEU A 916 -33.05 0.99 62.96
CA LEU A 916 -33.77 0.91 64.25
C LEU A 916 -33.02 0.14 65.35
N ASN A 917 -32.01 -0.66 65.01
CA ASN A 917 -31.21 -1.39 65.99
C ASN A 917 -30.20 -0.49 66.73
N GLU A 918 -29.92 0.72 66.22
CA GLU A 918 -29.04 1.68 66.87
C GLU A 918 -29.77 2.41 68.02
N ASN A 919 -29.15 2.51 69.20
CA ASN A 919 -29.71 3.31 70.28
C ASN A 919 -29.30 4.79 70.13
N ILE A 920 -30.20 5.61 69.56
CA ILE A 920 -29.96 7.02 69.27
C ILE A 920 -30.92 7.86 70.14
N PRO A 921 -30.45 8.51 71.22
CA PRO A 921 -31.28 9.19 72.21
C PRO A 921 -32.27 10.19 71.62
N ARG A 922 -31.83 10.96 70.61
CA ARG A 922 -32.61 12.04 70.00
C ARG A 922 -32.85 11.83 68.51
N ARG A 923 -33.03 10.58 68.10
CA ARG A 923 -33.19 10.16 66.69
C ARG A 923 -34.14 11.05 65.89
N LEU A 924 -35.35 11.29 66.42
CA LEU A 924 -36.37 12.07 65.72
C LEU A 924 -35.98 13.54 65.58
N ASP A 925 -35.32 14.12 66.59
CA ASP A 925 -34.83 15.50 66.53
C ASP A 925 -33.71 15.66 65.50
N ILE A 926 -32.79 14.69 65.45
CA ILE A 926 -31.72 14.65 64.46
C ILE A 926 -32.33 14.49 63.06
N ILE A 927 -33.29 13.57 62.85
CA ILE A 927 -33.95 13.40 61.54
C ILE A 927 -34.69 14.67 61.12
N LYS A 928 -35.36 15.40 62.03
CA LYS A 928 -36.04 16.67 61.71
C LYS A 928 -35.04 17.71 61.19
N VAL A 929 -33.93 17.93 61.91
CA VAL A 929 -32.87 18.87 61.47
C VAL A 929 -32.16 18.38 60.21
N PHE A 930 -31.94 17.07 60.10
CA PHE A 930 -31.39 16.44 58.92
C PHE A 930 -32.28 16.71 57.70
N LEU A 931 -33.56 16.37 57.73
CA LEU A 931 -34.46 16.58 56.59
C LEU A 931 -34.71 18.05 56.26
N LEU A 932 -34.78 18.95 57.26
CA LEU A 932 -35.10 20.37 57.04
C LEU A 932 -33.88 21.25 56.74
N GLY A 933 -32.67 20.82 57.10
CA GLY A 933 -31.46 21.63 57.01
C GLY A 933 -31.34 22.75 58.07
N ARG A 934 -32.37 22.92 58.92
CA ARG A 934 -32.55 24.09 59.81
C ARG A 934 -32.87 23.72 61.25
N ASP A 935 -32.63 24.66 62.15
CA ASP A 935 -33.02 24.55 63.55
C ASP A 935 -34.51 24.89 63.70
N TYR A 936 -35.34 23.86 63.71
CA TYR A 936 -36.79 24.00 63.84
C TYR A 936 -37.25 24.42 65.26
N LYS A 937 -36.36 24.39 66.28
CA LYS A 937 -36.69 24.81 67.65
C LYS A 937 -36.26 26.24 67.96
N ASN A 938 -35.10 26.67 67.45
CA ASN A 938 -34.55 28.01 67.73
C ASN A 938 -34.29 28.80 66.44
N ASN A 939 -35.04 29.88 66.24
CA ASN A 939 -34.79 30.92 65.23
C ASN A 939 -34.77 30.49 63.73
N ASP A 940 -35.09 29.24 63.39
CA ASP A 940 -35.15 28.74 62.00
C ASP A 940 -33.81 28.91 61.23
N GLU A 941 -32.70 28.96 61.95
CA GLU A 941 -31.37 29.18 61.39
C GLU A 941 -30.88 27.99 60.56
N SER A 942 -30.05 28.26 59.54
CA SER A 942 -29.36 27.22 58.77
C SER A 942 -28.40 26.42 59.68
N VAL A 943 -28.52 25.09 59.64
CA VAL A 943 -27.67 24.17 60.40
C VAL A 943 -26.71 23.48 59.45
N TRP A 944 -27.22 22.91 58.37
CA TRP A 944 -26.43 22.23 57.34
C TRP A 944 -27.13 22.36 55.99
N ASN A 945 -26.47 21.97 54.90
CA ASN A 945 -27.01 22.05 53.53
C ASN A 945 -27.50 23.47 53.14
N ASN A 946 -26.88 24.53 53.69
CA ASN A 946 -27.31 25.93 53.58
C ASN A 946 -28.77 26.18 54.02
N GLY A 947 -29.31 25.35 54.92
CA GLY A 947 -30.70 25.47 55.36
C GLY A 947 -31.70 24.96 54.33
N ASN A 948 -31.24 24.26 53.30
CA ASN A 948 -32.09 23.58 52.34
C ASN A 948 -32.54 22.24 52.88
N VAL A 949 -33.78 21.88 52.55
CA VAL A 949 -34.28 20.53 52.80
C VAL A 949 -33.40 19.50 52.10
N LEU A 950 -33.23 18.33 52.72
CA LEU A 950 -32.55 17.21 52.09
C LEU A 950 -33.46 16.64 51.00
N PHE A 951 -33.15 16.93 49.74
CA PHE A 951 -33.84 16.32 48.61
C PHE A 951 -33.58 14.81 48.58
N THR A 952 -34.61 14.00 48.84
CA THR A 952 -34.50 12.54 48.80
C THR A 952 -35.76 11.92 48.18
N PRO A 953 -35.61 11.01 47.19
CA PRO A 953 -36.76 10.37 46.56
C PRO A 953 -37.50 9.40 47.49
N ASN A 954 -36.87 8.96 48.59
CA ASN A 954 -37.40 7.93 49.49
C ASN A 954 -37.73 8.51 50.87
N LEU A 955 -38.61 9.50 50.94
CA LEU A 955 -39.13 9.98 52.24
C LEU A 955 -39.82 8.87 53.05
N CYS A 956 -40.34 7.85 52.38
CA CYS A 956 -40.95 6.67 53.00
C CYS A 956 -40.02 5.95 53.99
N ASP A 957 -38.70 6.00 53.80
CA ASP A 957 -37.78 5.34 54.72
C ASP A 957 -37.70 6.07 56.06
N PHE A 958 -37.81 7.39 56.06
CA PHE A 958 -37.90 8.18 57.29
C PHE A 958 -39.28 8.06 57.94
N GLU A 959 -40.35 8.01 57.12
CA GLU A 959 -41.73 7.77 57.60
C GLU A 959 -41.82 6.50 58.44
N LYS A 960 -41.23 5.39 57.95
CA LYS A 960 -41.21 4.10 58.66
C LYS A 960 -40.63 4.22 60.07
N ILE A 961 -39.61 5.07 60.28
CA ILE A 961 -39.00 5.30 61.60
C ILE A 961 -39.96 6.01 62.54
N PHE A 962 -40.66 7.05 62.05
CA PHE A 962 -41.64 7.76 62.87
C PHE A 962 -42.83 6.87 63.21
N VAL A 963 -43.32 6.09 62.25
CA VAL A 963 -44.44 5.16 62.45
C VAL A 963 -44.06 4.04 63.42
N SER A 964 -42.89 3.42 63.26
CA SER A 964 -42.45 2.32 64.12
C SER A 964 -42.21 2.75 65.57
N LEU A 965 -41.87 4.02 65.79
CA LEU A 965 -41.68 4.61 67.12
C LEU A 965 -42.97 5.23 67.71
N GLY A 966 -44.11 5.17 67.01
CA GLY A 966 -45.40 5.68 67.49
C GLY A 966 -45.65 7.18 67.28
N TYR A 967 -44.89 7.83 66.40
CA TYR A 967 -44.92 9.28 66.15
C TYR A 967 -45.48 9.66 64.76
N ALA A 968 -46.46 8.93 64.25
CA ALA A 968 -47.05 9.18 62.91
C ALA A 968 -47.60 10.62 62.75
N ASN A 969 -48.24 11.17 63.78
CA ASN A 969 -48.75 12.55 63.75
C ASN A 969 -47.63 13.61 63.63
N GLU A 970 -46.46 13.33 64.22
CA GLU A 970 -45.30 14.22 64.10
C GLU A 970 -44.63 14.13 62.73
N TRP A 971 -44.71 12.97 62.07
CA TRP A 971 -44.28 12.81 60.69
C TRP A 971 -45.11 13.67 59.74
N GLU A 972 -46.46 13.66 59.86
CA GLU A 972 -47.32 14.47 58.98
C GLU A 972 -47.02 15.98 59.13
N LYS A 973 -46.75 16.45 60.35
CA LYS A 973 -46.29 17.84 60.57
C LYS A 973 -44.95 18.12 59.89
N LEU A 974 -43.97 17.23 60.05
CA LEU A 974 -42.65 17.36 59.43
C LEU A 974 -42.74 17.33 57.90
N LYS A 975 -43.56 16.45 57.34
CA LYS A 975 -43.81 16.31 55.90
C LYS A 975 -44.44 17.57 55.32
N ALA A 976 -45.42 18.16 56.01
CA ALA A 976 -46.00 19.43 55.60
C ALA A 976 -44.97 20.56 55.58
N GLU A 977 -44.12 20.67 56.62
CA GLU A 977 -43.02 21.64 56.66
C GLU A 977 -41.94 21.36 55.60
N TYR A 978 -41.60 20.10 55.35
CA TYR A 978 -40.66 19.69 54.31
C TYR A 978 -41.15 20.12 52.91
N ILE A 979 -42.42 19.85 52.59
CA ILE A 979 -43.03 20.23 51.31
C ILE A 979 -43.06 21.75 51.16
N LYS A 980 -43.47 22.47 52.20
CA LYS A 980 -43.51 23.94 52.22
C LYS A 980 -42.15 24.57 51.94
N ARG A 981 -41.06 23.89 52.32
CA ARG A 981 -39.68 24.38 52.24
C ARG A 981 -38.86 23.74 51.11
N ASN A 982 -39.49 23.00 50.19
CA ASN A 982 -38.83 22.28 49.10
C ASN A 982 -38.38 23.20 47.95
N LEU A 983 -37.78 24.33 48.28
CA LEU A 983 -37.14 25.26 47.35
C LEU A 983 -35.64 25.33 47.71
N HIS A 984 -34.79 24.88 46.80
CA HIS A 984 -33.35 24.90 46.95
C HIS A 984 -32.81 26.32 46.80
N ILE A 985 -32.15 26.78 47.86
CA ILE A 985 -31.40 28.03 47.92
C ILE A 985 -29.96 27.75 47.47
N TYR A 986 -29.56 28.37 46.36
CA TYR A 986 -28.20 28.36 45.85
C TYR A 986 -27.26 29.16 46.77
N ARG A 987 -25.96 28.89 46.66
CA ARG A 987 -24.91 29.77 47.20
C ARG A 987 -24.92 31.11 46.45
N ASP A 988 -24.35 32.15 47.05
CA ASP A 988 -24.21 33.45 46.39
C ASP A 988 -23.47 33.32 45.06
N GLY A 989 -24.08 33.85 43.99
CA GLY A 989 -23.61 33.76 42.61
C GLY A 989 -24.30 32.68 41.75
N PHE A 990 -23.84 32.54 40.51
CA PHE A 990 -24.32 31.50 39.59
C PHE A 990 -23.42 30.26 39.63
N ASN A 991 -24.00 29.06 39.52
CA ASN A 991 -23.25 27.82 39.36
C ASN A 991 -22.70 27.69 37.92
N ARG A 992 -21.92 26.63 37.64
CA ARG A 992 -21.34 26.35 36.30
C ARG A 992 -22.37 26.18 35.17
N HIS A 993 -23.65 26.03 35.51
CA HIS A 993 -24.77 25.93 34.56
C HIS A 993 -25.55 27.25 34.45
N GLY A 994 -25.08 28.33 35.09
CA GLY A 994 -25.71 29.64 35.06
C GLY A 994 -26.95 29.78 35.94
N HIS A 995 -27.11 28.95 36.98
CA HIS A 995 -28.24 29.00 37.93
C HIS A 995 -27.84 29.58 39.28
N GLY A 996 -28.69 30.41 39.86
CA GLY A 996 -28.51 31.04 41.16
C GLY A 996 -29.87 31.40 41.76
N ASN A 997 -29.90 32.09 42.91
CA ASN A 997 -31.15 32.43 43.59
C ASN A 997 -32.10 33.32 42.76
N THR A 998 -31.55 34.10 41.81
CA THR A 998 -32.33 34.92 40.86
C THR A 998 -32.71 34.18 39.57
N LYS A 999 -32.15 32.98 39.34
CA LYS A 999 -32.44 32.12 38.17
C LYS A 999 -32.42 30.63 38.58
N PRO A 1000 -33.39 30.19 39.41
CA PRO A 1000 -33.42 28.83 39.92
C PRO A 1000 -33.81 27.83 38.82
N SER A 1001 -33.16 26.67 38.79
CA SER A 1001 -33.56 25.61 37.85
C SER A 1001 -34.81 24.86 38.35
N TYR A 1002 -35.46 24.09 37.47
CA TYR A 1002 -36.57 23.19 37.82
C TYR A 1002 -36.21 22.25 38.98
N TRP A 1003 -34.94 21.86 39.07
CA TRP A 1003 -34.42 21.06 40.19
C TRP A 1003 -34.44 21.82 41.50
N ALA A 1004 -34.18 23.13 41.48
CA ALA A 1004 -34.29 23.96 42.67
C ALA A 1004 -35.73 24.15 43.16
N TYR A 1005 -36.72 23.95 42.29
CA TYR A 1005 -38.12 23.88 42.70
C TYR A 1005 -38.53 22.48 43.22
N GLY A 1006 -37.58 21.55 43.38
CA GLY A 1006 -37.84 20.22 43.91
C GLY A 1006 -38.27 19.18 42.87
N PHE A 1007 -38.07 19.45 41.57
CA PHE A 1007 -38.47 18.53 40.50
C PHE A 1007 -37.26 17.79 39.91
N MET A 1008 -37.36 16.47 39.77
CA MET A 1008 -36.26 15.65 39.24
C MET A 1008 -36.04 15.85 37.74
N THR A 1009 -37.07 16.25 37.00
CA THR A 1009 -37.01 16.47 35.55
C THR A 1009 -37.77 17.73 35.17
N LEU A 1010 -37.37 18.35 34.05
CA LEU A 1010 -38.09 19.49 33.48
C LEU A 1010 -39.52 19.12 33.10
N GLN A 1011 -39.76 17.87 32.71
CA GLN A 1011 -41.10 17.35 32.40
C GLN A 1011 -41.98 17.31 33.65
N LEU A 1012 -41.48 16.79 34.77
CA LEU A 1012 -42.20 16.80 36.04
C LEU A 1012 -42.53 18.22 36.49
N TYR A 1013 -41.61 19.17 36.30
CA TYR A 1013 -41.90 20.57 36.59
C TYR A 1013 -43.06 21.09 35.74
N LYS A 1014 -42.97 20.93 34.41
CA LYS A 1014 -44.01 21.31 33.45
C LYS A 1014 -45.39 20.77 33.81
N ASP A 1015 -45.48 19.49 34.17
CA ASP A 1015 -46.75 18.81 34.43
C ASP A 1015 -47.40 19.24 35.75
N ASN A 1016 -46.66 19.89 36.65
CA ASN A 1016 -47.10 20.24 38.01
C ASN A 1016 -47.23 21.75 38.26
N ILE A 1017 -46.88 22.59 37.29
CA ILE A 1017 -47.07 24.04 37.38
C ILE A 1017 -48.06 24.53 36.31
N SER A 1018 -48.63 25.71 36.52
CA SER A 1018 -49.54 26.30 35.54
C SER A 1018 -48.80 26.64 34.22
N PRO A 1019 -49.48 26.55 33.05
CA PRO A 1019 -48.90 26.88 31.75
C PRO A 1019 -48.21 28.25 31.68
N GLU A 1020 -48.74 29.25 32.38
CA GLU A 1020 -48.22 30.61 32.42
C GLU A 1020 -46.84 30.68 33.10
N ILE A 1021 -46.69 30.05 34.26
CA ILE A 1021 -45.42 29.95 34.99
C ILE A 1021 -44.40 29.14 34.19
N PHE A 1022 -44.83 28.09 33.49
CA PHE A 1022 -43.91 27.30 32.66
C PHE A 1022 -43.43 28.12 31.45
N LYS A 1023 -44.31 28.93 30.84
CA LYS A 1023 -43.94 29.84 29.77
C LYS A 1023 -42.89 30.86 30.21
N GLU A 1024 -43.10 31.51 31.36
CA GLU A 1024 -42.12 32.44 31.95
C GLU A 1024 -40.79 31.73 32.25
N TYR A 1025 -40.85 30.51 32.79
CA TYR A 1025 -39.66 29.68 33.01
C TYR A 1025 -38.92 29.38 31.70
N CYS A 1026 -39.64 29.06 30.61
CA CYS A 1026 -39.06 28.85 29.29
C CYS A 1026 -38.37 30.10 28.74
N GLU A 1027 -38.93 31.29 28.95
CA GLU A 1027 -38.32 32.56 28.54
C GLU A 1027 -36.99 32.82 29.26
N ILE A 1028 -36.94 32.57 30.57
CA ILE A 1028 -35.73 32.78 31.39
C ILE A 1028 -34.65 31.71 31.11
N HIS A 1029 -35.07 30.47 30.85
CA HIS A 1029 -34.19 29.29 30.72
C HIS A 1029 -34.00 28.78 29.28
N HIS A 1030 -34.35 29.57 28.26
CA HIS A 1030 -34.31 29.15 26.84
C HIS A 1030 -32.98 28.51 26.37
N ASN A 1031 -31.84 28.91 26.93
CA ASN A 1031 -30.51 28.39 26.60
C ASN A 1031 -29.95 27.37 27.62
N CYS A 1032 -30.74 26.90 28.57
CA CYS A 1032 -30.29 25.93 29.59
C CYS A 1032 -31.42 24.99 30.03
N CYS A 1033 -31.17 24.15 31.04
CA CYS A 1033 -32.13 23.19 31.61
C CYS A 1033 -32.77 22.17 30.63
N GLY A 1034 -32.33 22.09 29.37
CA GLY A 1034 -32.98 21.26 28.34
C GLY A 1034 -34.28 21.87 27.77
N VAL A 1035 -34.57 23.15 28.07
CA VAL A 1035 -35.78 23.83 27.61
C VAL A 1035 -35.86 23.88 26.08
N SER A 1036 -34.74 24.13 25.40
CA SER A 1036 -34.67 24.13 23.93
C SER A 1036 -35.05 22.80 23.29
N GLN A 1037 -34.78 21.67 23.96
CA GLN A 1037 -35.16 20.34 23.49
C GLN A 1037 -36.68 20.11 23.63
N ILE A 1038 -37.31 20.65 24.67
CA ILE A 1038 -38.77 20.58 24.86
C ILE A 1038 -39.51 21.54 23.91
N LEU A 1039 -38.96 22.73 23.66
CA LEU A 1039 -39.52 23.69 22.72
C LEU A 1039 -39.32 23.26 21.26
N GLY A 1040 -38.19 22.61 20.92
CA GLY A 1040 -37.94 22.06 19.59
C GLY A 1040 -38.81 20.86 19.21
N LEU A 1041 -39.44 20.20 20.18
CA LEU A 1041 -40.47 19.17 19.97
C LEU A 1041 -41.88 19.76 19.77
N LEU A 1042 -42.04 21.08 19.93
CA LEU A 1042 -43.29 21.81 19.75
C LEU A 1042 -43.31 22.67 18.47
N ASN A 1043 -42.22 22.64 17.68
CA ASN A 1043 -42.12 23.27 16.35
C ASN A 1043 -42.16 22.24 15.24
#